data_AF-A0A918HS15-F1
#
_entry.id   AF-A0A918HS15-F1
#
_cell.length_a   1.000
_cell.length_b   1.000
_cell.length_c   1.000
_cell.angle_alpha   90.00
_cell.angle_beta   90.00
_cell.angle_gamma   90.00
#
_symmetry.space_group_name_H-M   'P 1'
#
loop_
_entity.id
_entity.type
_entity.pdbx_description
1 polymer ?
#
loop_
_entity_poly.entity_id
_entity_poly.type
_entity_poly.pdbx_seq_one_letter_code
_entity_poly.pdbx_strand_id
1 'polypeptide(L)'
;MSTPPTAPAWPHCAHGADPATAPVGCRGIHVAGHTACLAHLVDADRDAYLAGLTPGANIDHRGTTFTDSLLTALLNALRDPTTRNARLGDARFGSATFEGDARFGSATFEGGTWFGSATFKGDARFDSVFFKGDARFGSATFEGGTWFGSATFKGDARFDSVFFEGIAWFGSATFEGDARFDSVFFKGAGWFGSATFKGDARFESAFFKCNAGFESVTFEGDAGFGSATFKGGIGFESAFFEGAAGFESVTFEGDARFDSVFFKGDAWFGSANFKGNAGFGSATFEGGTRFGSVTFEGDAGFGSVTFEGDAGFGSVTFEGDAGFGSATFKGGTRFGSAFFEGDARFESATFEGADQLGPLVCAGRVGLSGAVFSGPVTLLFAARRLECRRTRWSSTAEIRLRYATVDFAHAVFEYPLTIAAEPDPFVLTNGRQLAEDLFSSAPDPGVRVASVRGVDAAHLILADLDLSGCLFAGTVHLDQLRLEGACTFDTAPPAVHWRRWLPVRFTARRVLAEEHHWRASRPGAVRGWDVAVLGAGRAGPVQLAPVYRALRKAFEDGKHEPGAADFYYGEMEMRRHADDIPRSERGLLTSYWALSGYGLRASRALAWLGAAMLLTILLLMAFGLAQDTPKQTATGTVPAGGGKVTFEIDKDDPQNPTGNRFTGERFEKSLNVTLNSVVFRSSGQDLTTAGTYIEMTSRLTEPVLLGLAVLAVRNRVKR
;
A
#
# COMPACT_ATOMS: atom_id res chain seq x y z
N MET A 1 -23.85 -20.71 48.09
CA MET A 1 -24.22 -21.79 49.02
C MET A 1 -23.76 -23.09 48.38
N SER A 2 -22.69 -23.69 48.88
CA SER A 2 -22.16 -24.95 48.34
C SER A 2 -23.14 -26.07 48.66
N THR A 3 -23.66 -26.76 47.64
CA THR A 3 -24.48 -27.96 47.79
C THR A 3 -23.73 -28.99 48.66
N PRO A 4 -24.42 -29.70 49.58
CA PRO A 4 -23.78 -30.76 50.35
C PRO A 4 -23.21 -31.82 49.39
N PRO A 5 -22.05 -32.42 49.69
CA PRO A 5 -21.40 -33.37 48.80
C PRO A 5 -22.34 -34.54 48.54
N THR A 6 -22.82 -34.66 47.30
CA THR A 6 -23.63 -35.78 46.84
C THR A 6 -22.79 -37.05 46.77
N ALA A 7 -23.37 -38.16 47.23
CA ALA A 7 -22.79 -39.48 47.10
C ALA A 7 -22.69 -39.87 45.60
N PRO A 8 -21.69 -40.67 45.20
CA PRO A 8 -21.59 -41.15 43.83
C PRO A 8 -22.75 -42.10 43.50
N ALA A 9 -23.04 -42.26 42.20
CA ALA A 9 -24.15 -43.09 41.72
C ALA A 9 -23.88 -44.61 41.75
N TRP A 10 -22.73 -45.04 42.27
CA TRP A 10 -22.31 -46.45 42.33
C TRP A 10 -22.11 -46.92 43.79
N PRO A 11 -22.09 -48.24 44.05
CA PRO A 11 -21.78 -48.78 45.36
C PRO A 11 -20.36 -48.34 45.77
N HIS A 12 -20.27 -47.41 46.72
CA HIS A 12 -19.01 -46.81 47.14
C HIS A 12 -18.61 -47.23 48.56
N CYS A 13 -17.30 -47.30 48.77
CA CYS A 13 -16.64 -47.83 49.95
C CYS A 13 -17.07 -47.17 51.26
N ALA A 14 -17.38 -45.87 51.24
CA ALA A 14 -17.79 -45.07 52.40
C ALA A 14 -16.82 -45.13 53.61
N HIS A 15 -15.59 -45.63 53.41
CA HIS A 15 -14.58 -45.68 54.46
C HIS A 15 -14.27 -44.27 54.95
N GLY A 16 -14.26 -44.08 56.28
CA GLY A 16 -14.10 -42.77 56.91
C GLY A 16 -15.32 -41.84 56.80
N ALA A 17 -16.51 -42.35 56.45
CA ALA A 17 -17.73 -41.53 56.48
C ALA A 17 -18.11 -41.14 57.92
N ASP A 18 -18.30 -39.84 58.15
CA ASP A 18 -18.79 -39.28 59.40
C ASP A 18 -20.03 -38.41 59.10
N PRO A 19 -21.21 -38.72 59.67
CA PRO A 19 -22.43 -37.95 59.45
C PRO A 19 -22.32 -36.45 59.73
N ALA A 20 -21.40 -36.02 60.60
CA ALA A 20 -21.26 -34.64 61.02
C ALA A 20 -20.28 -33.82 60.15
N THR A 21 -19.23 -34.45 59.62
CA THR A 21 -18.10 -33.74 58.98
C THR A 21 -17.82 -34.18 57.54
N ALA A 22 -18.06 -35.46 57.21
CA ALA A 22 -17.79 -36.04 55.89
C ALA A 22 -18.80 -37.17 55.58
N PRO A 23 -20.07 -36.84 55.28
CA PRO A 23 -21.17 -37.82 55.28
C PRO A 23 -21.06 -38.90 54.19
N VAL A 24 -20.18 -38.73 53.19
CA VAL A 24 -20.00 -39.67 52.09
C VAL A 24 -18.83 -40.65 52.30
N GLY A 25 -17.78 -40.24 53.02
CA GLY A 25 -16.53 -40.99 53.12
C GLY A 25 -15.82 -41.23 51.77
N CYS A 26 -15.04 -42.30 51.69
CA CYS A 26 -14.34 -42.71 50.47
C CYS A 26 -15.31 -43.04 49.33
N ARG A 27 -15.10 -42.41 48.16
CA ARG A 27 -15.95 -42.53 46.97
C ARG A 27 -15.63 -43.73 46.07
N GLY A 28 -14.61 -44.52 46.42
CA GLY A 28 -14.12 -45.64 45.61
C GLY A 28 -15.17 -46.73 45.45
N ILE A 29 -15.33 -47.23 44.23
CA ILE A 29 -16.24 -48.34 43.93
C ILE A 29 -15.79 -49.61 44.65
N HIS A 30 -16.75 -50.41 45.07
CA HIS A 30 -16.47 -51.74 45.61
C HIS A 30 -15.73 -52.62 44.60
N VAL A 31 -14.68 -53.29 45.07
CA VAL A 31 -14.08 -54.41 44.31
C VAL A 31 -15.08 -55.57 44.32
N ALA A 32 -15.22 -56.27 43.19
CA ALA A 32 -16.18 -57.37 43.06
C ALA A 32 -15.98 -58.41 44.18
N GLY A 33 -17.06 -58.71 44.92
CA GLY A 33 -17.03 -59.62 46.08
C GLY A 33 -16.71 -58.96 47.42
N HIS A 34 -16.41 -57.67 47.46
CA HIS A 34 -16.07 -56.93 48.69
C HIS A 34 -16.95 -55.68 48.87
N THR A 35 -16.97 -55.13 50.09
CA THR A 35 -17.66 -53.86 50.43
C THR A 35 -16.71 -52.66 50.51
N ALA A 36 -15.45 -52.85 50.10
CA ALA A 36 -14.42 -51.81 50.10
C ALA A 36 -13.85 -51.61 48.70
N CYS A 37 -13.30 -50.43 48.45
CA CYS A 37 -12.52 -50.17 47.24
C CYS A 37 -11.12 -50.76 47.34
N LEU A 38 -10.42 -50.83 46.21
CA LEU A 38 -9.09 -51.45 46.12
C LEU A 38 -8.07 -50.83 47.13
N ALA A 39 -8.22 -49.55 47.44
CA ALA A 39 -7.37 -48.84 48.39
C ALA A 39 -7.61 -49.23 49.86
N HIS A 40 -8.85 -49.62 50.21
CA HIS A 40 -9.26 -49.94 51.58
C HIS A 40 -9.51 -51.44 51.80
N LEU A 41 -9.19 -52.28 50.82
CA LEU A 41 -9.12 -53.73 51.02
C LEU A 41 -7.98 -54.05 51.99
N VAL A 42 -8.21 -55.05 52.84
CA VAL A 42 -7.14 -55.65 53.66
C VAL A 42 -6.12 -56.31 52.74
N ASP A 43 -4.86 -56.34 53.15
CA ASP A 43 -3.73 -56.76 52.30
C ASP A 43 -3.95 -58.15 51.67
N ALA A 44 -4.45 -59.12 52.44
CA ALA A 44 -4.72 -60.47 51.94
C ALA A 44 -5.79 -60.52 50.82
N ASP A 45 -6.88 -59.76 50.98
CA ASP A 45 -7.95 -59.67 49.97
C ASP A 45 -7.48 -58.93 48.73
N ARG A 46 -6.66 -57.88 48.92
CA ARG A 46 -6.07 -57.11 47.83
C ARG A 46 -5.11 -57.97 47.01
N ASP A 47 -4.22 -58.72 47.66
CA ASP A 47 -3.26 -59.58 46.99
C ASP A 47 -3.97 -60.71 46.23
N ALA A 48 -5.04 -61.28 46.81
CA ALA A 48 -5.88 -62.28 46.14
C ALA A 48 -6.60 -61.70 44.91
N TYR A 49 -7.15 -60.50 45.01
CA TYR A 49 -7.77 -59.80 43.87
C TYR A 49 -6.76 -59.56 42.75
N LEU A 50 -5.58 -59.01 43.08
CA LEU A 50 -4.53 -58.72 42.11
C LEU A 50 -3.99 -59.99 41.44
N ALA A 51 -3.79 -61.08 42.19
CA ALA A 51 -3.34 -62.36 41.64
C ALA A 51 -4.37 -63.01 40.69
N GLY A 52 -5.65 -62.65 40.81
CA GLY A 52 -6.72 -63.11 39.93
C GLY A 52 -6.83 -62.37 38.60
N LEU A 53 -6.11 -61.26 38.44
CA LEU A 53 -6.12 -60.50 37.19
C LEU A 53 -5.23 -61.15 36.14
N THR A 54 -5.66 -61.05 34.88
CA THR A 54 -4.89 -61.52 33.71
C THR A 54 -4.70 -60.38 32.72
N PRO A 55 -3.64 -60.40 31.89
CA PRO A 55 -3.44 -59.39 30.86
C PRO A 55 -4.65 -59.28 29.93
N GLY A 56 -5.20 -58.07 29.79
CA GLY A 56 -6.42 -57.79 29.02
C GLY A 56 -7.73 -57.87 29.83
N ALA A 57 -7.67 -58.12 31.14
CA ALA A 57 -8.87 -58.12 31.99
C ALA A 57 -9.53 -56.74 32.10
N ASN A 58 -10.86 -56.73 32.22
CA ASN A 58 -11.64 -55.53 32.49
C ASN A 58 -11.53 -55.13 33.97
N ILE A 59 -11.35 -53.84 34.24
CA ILE A 59 -11.22 -53.30 35.60
C ILE A 59 -12.14 -52.10 35.82
N ASP A 60 -12.71 -52.01 37.03
CA ASP A 60 -13.50 -50.87 37.48
C ASP A 60 -13.03 -50.42 38.86
N HIS A 61 -12.35 -49.27 38.88
CA HIS A 61 -11.78 -48.65 40.06
C HIS A 61 -12.19 -47.17 40.17
N ARG A 62 -13.38 -46.83 39.66
CA ARG A 62 -13.95 -45.48 39.79
C ARG A 62 -13.94 -44.99 41.23
N GLY A 63 -13.64 -43.71 41.43
CA GLY A 63 -13.60 -43.08 42.76
C GLY A 63 -12.46 -43.53 43.69
N THR A 64 -11.61 -44.47 43.26
CA THR A 64 -10.58 -45.06 44.13
C THR A 64 -9.35 -44.17 44.20
N THR A 65 -8.73 -44.08 45.38
CA THR A 65 -7.46 -43.39 45.59
C THR A 65 -6.30 -44.34 45.38
N PHE A 66 -5.35 -44.00 44.51
CA PHE A 66 -4.18 -44.78 44.16
C PHE A 66 -2.91 -44.12 44.67
N THR A 67 -2.13 -44.88 45.44
CA THR A 67 -0.72 -44.58 45.69
C THR A 67 0.16 -45.18 44.58
N ASP A 68 1.41 -44.74 44.46
CA ASP A 68 2.38 -45.27 43.50
C ASP A 68 2.54 -46.78 43.60
N SER A 69 2.61 -47.30 44.83
CA SER A 69 2.75 -48.73 45.09
C SER A 69 1.51 -49.51 44.67
N LEU A 70 0.31 -48.98 44.95
CA LEU A 70 -0.95 -49.63 44.60
C LEU A 70 -1.15 -49.68 43.08
N LEU A 71 -0.89 -48.57 42.38
CA LEU A 71 -0.98 -48.54 40.92
C LEU A 71 0.06 -49.47 40.29
N THR A 72 1.30 -49.47 40.79
CA THR A 72 2.35 -50.35 40.30
C THR A 72 1.98 -51.83 40.48
N ALA A 73 1.39 -52.19 41.62
CA ALA A 73 0.90 -53.54 41.89
C ALA A 73 -0.22 -53.94 40.90
N LEU A 74 -1.19 -53.06 40.66
CA LEU A 74 -2.26 -53.27 39.69
C LEU A 74 -1.72 -53.49 38.27
N LEU A 75 -0.82 -52.62 37.80
CA LEU A 75 -0.26 -52.72 36.45
C LEU A 75 0.65 -53.94 36.27
N ASN A 76 1.35 -54.36 37.33
CA ASN A 76 2.15 -55.59 37.31
C ASN A 76 1.28 -56.84 37.23
N ALA A 77 0.11 -56.85 37.89
CA ALA A 77 -0.86 -57.95 37.78
C ALA A 77 -1.42 -58.11 36.35
N LEU A 78 -1.51 -56.99 35.61
CA LEU A 78 -2.00 -56.94 34.22
C LEU A 78 -0.87 -57.02 33.18
N ARG A 79 0.37 -57.31 33.60
CA ARG A 79 1.54 -57.28 32.71
C ARG A 79 1.59 -58.52 31.83
N ASP A 80 1.64 -58.32 30.52
CA ASP A 80 1.84 -59.40 29.56
C ASP A 80 3.27 -59.97 29.68
N PRO A 81 3.43 -61.30 29.82
CA PRO A 81 4.75 -61.91 29.99
C PRO A 81 5.65 -61.79 28.74
N THR A 82 5.06 -61.64 27.55
CA THR A 82 5.77 -61.56 26.27
C THR A 82 6.23 -60.14 25.99
N THR A 83 5.30 -59.18 26.02
CA THR A 83 5.61 -57.78 25.67
C THR A 83 6.17 -56.98 26.85
N ARG A 84 6.04 -57.50 28.07
CA ARG A 84 6.37 -56.83 29.35
C ARG A 84 5.56 -55.56 29.60
N ASN A 85 4.55 -55.28 28.79
CA ASN A 85 3.69 -54.11 28.92
C ASN A 85 2.38 -54.48 29.63
N ALA A 86 1.81 -53.54 30.37
CA ALA A 86 0.49 -53.74 30.96
C ALA A 86 -0.56 -53.79 29.84
N ARG A 87 -1.43 -54.82 29.87
CA ARG A 87 -2.58 -54.94 28.97
C ARG A 87 -3.85 -54.87 29.78
N LEU A 88 -4.70 -53.91 29.47
CA LEU A 88 -5.96 -53.67 30.18
C LEU A 88 -7.10 -53.84 29.17
N GLY A 89 -8.21 -54.45 29.58
CA GLY A 89 -9.43 -54.51 28.76
C GLY A 89 -10.17 -53.17 28.81
N ASP A 90 -11.44 -53.19 29.17
CA ASP A 90 -12.15 -51.97 29.60
C ASP A 90 -11.60 -51.50 30.95
N ALA A 91 -11.13 -50.27 31.02
CA ALA A 91 -10.48 -49.72 32.21
C ALA A 91 -11.19 -48.46 32.70
N ARG A 92 -11.86 -48.54 33.86
CA ARG A 92 -12.61 -47.43 34.44
C ARG A 92 -11.94 -46.88 35.69
N PHE A 93 -11.42 -45.67 35.57
CA PHE A 93 -10.80 -44.85 36.62
C PHE A 93 -11.53 -43.51 36.81
N GLY A 94 -12.78 -43.40 36.37
CA GLY A 94 -13.56 -42.16 36.51
C GLY A 94 -13.65 -41.70 37.98
N SER A 95 -13.43 -40.42 38.22
CA SER A 95 -13.34 -39.83 39.57
C SER A 95 -12.27 -40.44 40.50
N ALA A 96 -11.32 -41.23 39.99
CA ALA A 96 -10.20 -41.74 40.78
C ALA A 96 -9.21 -40.62 41.13
N THR A 97 -8.43 -40.82 42.20
CA THR A 97 -7.37 -39.88 42.60
C THR A 97 -6.04 -40.61 42.63
N PHE A 98 -5.04 -40.14 41.88
CA PHE A 98 -3.67 -40.66 41.91
C PHE A 98 -2.82 -39.70 42.75
N GLU A 99 -2.36 -40.16 43.92
CA GLU A 99 -1.68 -39.30 44.89
C GLU A 99 -0.21 -39.00 44.56
N GLY A 100 0.45 -39.89 43.82
CA GLY A 100 1.77 -39.65 43.26
C GLY A 100 1.83 -39.98 41.78
N ASP A 101 2.96 -40.49 41.29
CA ASP A 101 3.20 -40.64 39.86
C ASP A 101 2.34 -41.77 39.27
N ALA A 102 1.50 -41.41 38.30
CA ALA A 102 0.66 -42.35 37.57
C ALA A 102 1.37 -42.85 36.31
N ARG A 103 2.08 -43.99 36.41
CA ARG A 103 2.94 -44.51 35.32
C ARG A 103 2.24 -45.59 34.49
N PHE A 104 1.57 -45.18 33.42
CA PHE A 104 0.95 -46.04 32.42
C PHE A 104 1.79 -46.23 31.15
N GLY A 105 3.00 -45.68 31.08
CA GLY A 105 3.85 -45.70 29.88
C GLY A 105 3.99 -47.09 29.23
N SER A 106 3.91 -47.13 27.90
CA SER A 106 3.92 -48.35 27.07
C SER A 106 2.76 -49.33 27.33
N ALA A 107 1.76 -48.99 28.14
CA ALA A 107 0.58 -49.83 28.33
C ALA A 107 -0.28 -49.90 27.07
N THR A 108 -1.03 -51.00 26.95
CA THR A 108 -2.03 -51.21 25.91
C THR A 108 -3.41 -51.31 26.54
N PHE A 109 -4.29 -50.39 26.21
CA PHE A 109 -5.71 -50.47 26.57
C PHE A 109 -6.47 -51.06 25.39
N GLU A 110 -6.98 -52.28 25.55
CA GLU A 110 -7.67 -53.04 24.50
C GLU A 110 -9.14 -52.66 24.37
N GLY A 111 -9.77 -52.26 25.48
CA GLY A 111 -11.13 -51.75 25.52
C GLY A 111 -11.20 -50.24 25.70
N GLY A 112 -12.38 -49.76 26.10
CA GLY A 112 -12.62 -48.35 26.39
C GLY A 112 -11.97 -47.94 27.71
N THR A 113 -11.35 -46.77 27.72
CA THR A 113 -10.65 -46.24 28.90
C THR A 113 -11.32 -44.97 29.40
N TRP A 114 -11.60 -44.90 30.71
CA TRP A 114 -12.31 -43.78 31.32
C TRP A 114 -11.53 -43.23 32.52
N PHE A 115 -10.96 -42.05 32.35
CA PHE A 115 -10.36 -41.20 33.39
C PHE A 115 -11.17 -39.91 33.65
N GLY A 116 -12.40 -39.82 33.15
CA GLY A 116 -13.24 -38.64 33.32
C GLY A 116 -13.41 -38.24 34.80
N SER A 117 -13.23 -36.95 35.08
CA SER A 117 -13.19 -36.37 36.44
C SER A 117 -12.13 -36.95 37.38
N ALA A 118 -11.13 -37.69 36.88
CA ALA A 118 -10.02 -38.16 37.71
C ALA A 118 -9.05 -37.02 38.07
N THR A 119 -8.36 -37.15 39.20
CA THR A 119 -7.35 -36.19 39.67
C THR A 119 -5.99 -36.87 39.75
N PHE A 120 -4.99 -36.31 39.08
CA PHE A 120 -3.60 -36.76 39.11
C PHE A 120 -2.75 -35.72 39.86
N LYS A 121 -2.32 -36.03 41.08
CA LYS A 121 -1.54 -35.11 41.91
C LYS A 121 -0.05 -35.09 41.52
N GLY A 122 0.51 -36.26 41.21
CA GLY A 122 1.88 -36.41 40.68
C GLY A 122 1.92 -36.40 39.15
N ASP A 123 3.08 -36.78 38.58
CA ASP A 123 3.24 -36.83 37.12
C ASP A 123 2.42 -37.99 36.53
N ALA A 124 1.68 -37.73 35.46
CA ALA A 124 0.91 -38.72 34.74
C ALA A 124 1.60 -39.10 33.43
N ARG A 125 2.19 -40.30 33.38
CA ARG A 125 2.98 -40.78 32.22
C ARG A 125 2.20 -41.80 31.42
N PHE A 126 1.81 -41.39 30.22
CA PHE A 126 1.16 -42.17 29.17
C PHE A 126 2.02 -42.23 27.90
N ASP A 127 3.34 -42.04 28.03
CA ASP A 127 4.28 -42.13 26.91
C ASP A 127 4.18 -43.49 26.21
N SER A 128 4.11 -43.47 24.88
CA SER A 128 4.00 -44.65 24.03
C SER A 128 2.84 -45.59 24.38
N VAL A 129 1.77 -45.07 25.01
CA VAL A 129 0.56 -45.85 25.30
C VAL A 129 -0.23 -46.09 24.02
N PHE A 130 -0.81 -47.28 23.92
CA PHE A 130 -1.67 -47.68 22.81
C PHE A 130 -3.12 -47.84 23.28
N PHE A 131 -3.99 -46.89 22.96
CA PHE A 131 -5.42 -46.96 23.22
C PHE A 131 -6.13 -47.52 21.98
N LYS A 132 -6.61 -48.77 22.06
CA LYS A 132 -7.38 -49.42 20.97
C LYS A 132 -8.82 -48.91 20.89
N GLY A 133 -9.46 -48.73 22.05
CA GLY A 133 -10.80 -48.14 22.16
C GLY A 133 -10.77 -46.65 22.51
N ASP A 134 -11.94 -46.07 22.74
CA ASP A 134 -12.08 -44.66 23.15
C ASP A 134 -11.33 -44.38 24.45
N ALA A 135 -10.60 -43.26 24.48
CA ALA A 135 -9.91 -42.77 25.66
C ALA A 135 -10.57 -41.48 26.16
N ARG A 136 -11.24 -41.54 27.32
CA ARG A 136 -12.02 -40.43 27.87
C ARG A 136 -11.39 -39.87 29.13
N PHE A 137 -10.84 -38.67 29.03
CA PHE A 137 -10.25 -37.89 30.11
C PHE A 137 -11.12 -36.70 30.52
N GLY A 138 -12.32 -36.53 29.95
CA GLY A 138 -13.14 -35.33 30.14
C GLY A 138 -13.30 -34.88 31.61
N SER A 139 -13.11 -33.60 31.85
CA SER A 139 -13.11 -32.99 33.19
C SER A 139 -12.06 -33.52 34.18
N ALA A 140 -11.04 -34.25 33.72
CA ALA A 140 -9.91 -34.64 34.57
C ALA A 140 -9.05 -33.42 34.97
N THR A 141 -8.33 -33.55 36.08
CA THR A 141 -7.40 -32.56 36.60
C THR A 141 -6.01 -33.18 36.73
N PHE A 142 -5.01 -32.57 36.11
CA PHE A 142 -3.61 -32.97 36.20
C PHE A 142 -2.83 -31.86 36.90
N GLU A 143 -2.49 -32.07 38.16
CA GLU A 143 -1.72 -31.11 38.97
C GLU A 143 -0.22 -31.18 38.61
N GLY A 144 0.29 -32.39 38.35
CA GLY A 144 1.64 -32.66 37.85
C GLY A 144 1.79 -32.54 36.32
N GLY A 145 2.96 -32.91 35.79
CA GLY A 145 3.19 -32.97 34.34
C GLY A 145 2.52 -34.19 33.71
N THR A 146 1.99 -34.05 32.49
CA THR A 146 1.26 -35.12 31.80
C THR A 146 1.85 -35.42 30.43
N TRP A 147 2.43 -36.61 30.28
CA TRP A 147 3.16 -37.03 29.09
C TRP A 147 2.39 -38.08 28.28
N PHE A 148 1.99 -37.72 27.07
CA PHE A 148 1.42 -38.58 26.03
C PHE A 148 2.36 -38.67 24.82
N GLY A 149 3.67 -38.50 25.04
CA GLY A 149 4.65 -38.53 23.95
C GLY A 149 4.60 -39.85 23.19
N SER A 150 4.48 -39.81 21.86
CA SER A 150 4.36 -41.01 21.02
C SER A 150 3.17 -41.93 21.36
N ALA A 151 2.16 -41.45 22.10
CA ALA A 151 0.95 -42.21 22.35
C ALA A 151 0.13 -42.37 21.06
N THR A 152 -0.59 -43.48 20.92
CA THR A 152 -1.49 -43.74 19.80
C THR A 152 -2.92 -43.95 20.28
N PHE A 153 -3.85 -43.19 19.73
CA PHE A 153 -5.28 -43.27 19.99
C PHE A 153 -5.99 -43.80 18.73
N LYS A 154 -6.36 -45.08 18.74
CA LYS A 154 -7.11 -45.72 17.63
C LYS A 154 -8.58 -45.29 17.61
N GLY A 155 -9.21 -45.22 18.78
CA GLY A 155 -10.56 -44.70 18.97
C GLY A 155 -10.56 -43.21 19.31
N ASP A 156 -11.74 -42.67 19.62
CA ASP A 156 -11.91 -41.26 19.98
C ASP A 156 -11.10 -40.91 21.24
N ALA A 157 -10.38 -39.80 21.20
CA ALA A 157 -9.66 -39.25 22.34
C ALA A 157 -10.37 -37.98 22.85
N ARG A 158 -10.97 -38.04 24.04
CA ARG A 158 -11.78 -36.96 24.61
C ARG A 158 -11.14 -36.36 25.84
N PHE A 159 -10.62 -35.15 25.70
CA PHE A 159 -10.00 -34.31 26.73
C PHE A 159 -10.83 -33.04 27.02
N ASP A 160 -12.14 -33.09 26.73
CA ASP A 160 -13.04 -31.97 26.93
C ASP A 160 -13.03 -31.47 28.38
N SER A 161 -12.88 -30.17 28.58
CA SER A 161 -12.87 -29.52 29.91
C SER A 161 -11.79 -30.05 30.87
N VAL A 162 -10.69 -30.60 30.35
CA VAL A 162 -9.55 -31.03 31.19
C VAL A 162 -8.79 -29.82 31.71
N PHE A 163 -8.33 -29.89 32.97
CA PHE A 163 -7.46 -28.89 33.56
C PHE A 163 -6.04 -29.44 33.70
N PHE A 164 -5.10 -28.89 32.92
CA PHE A 164 -3.68 -29.19 33.02
C PHE A 164 -2.99 -28.08 33.81
N GLU A 165 -2.66 -28.34 35.07
CA GLU A 165 -1.90 -27.42 35.90
C GLU A 165 -0.42 -27.41 35.53
N GLY A 166 0.15 -28.60 35.36
CA GLY A 166 1.51 -28.81 34.85
C GLY A 166 1.60 -28.73 33.33
N ILE A 167 2.78 -29.07 32.80
CA ILE A 167 3.03 -29.15 31.36
C ILE A 167 2.28 -30.37 30.81
N ALA A 168 1.65 -30.22 29.65
CA ALA A 168 1.04 -31.32 28.93
C ALA A 168 1.80 -31.54 27.60
N TRP A 169 2.34 -32.75 27.42
CA TRP A 169 3.12 -33.10 26.23
C TRP A 169 2.40 -34.18 25.43
N PHE A 170 2.00 -33.85 24.22
CA PHE A 170 1.44 -34.72 23.20
C PHE A 170 2.36 -34.82 21.97
N GLY A 171 3.65 -34.50 22.13
CA GLY A 171 4.60 -34.49 21.02
C GLY A 171 4.72 -35.87 20.36
N SER A 172 4.67 -35.89 19.03
CA SER A 172 4.66 -37.12 18.23
C SER A 172 3.52 -38.11 18.53
N ALA A 173 2.46 -37.67 19.20
CA ALA A 173 1.27 -38.51 19.40
C ALA A 173 0.49 -38.67 18.09
N THR A 174 -0.18 -39.81 17.92
CA THR A 174 -1.02 -40.12 16.76
C THR A 174 -2.46 -40.33 17.20
N PHE A 175 -3.36 -39.52 16.66
CA PHE A 175 -4.81 -39.64 16.86
C PHE A 175 -5.42 -40.18 15.57
N GLU A 176 -5.73 -41.47 15.52
CA GLU A 176 -6.40 -42.07 14.36
C GLU A 176 -7.92 -41.82 14.36
N GLY A 177 -8.53 -41.74 15.55
CA GLY A 177 -9.90 -41.27 15.73
C GLY A 177 -9.99 -39.78 16.05
N ASP A 178 -11.20 -39.27 16.27
CA ASP A 178 -11.44 -37.85 16.60
C ASP A 178 -10.76 -37.48 17.92
N ALA A 179 -10.12 -36.30 17.95
CA ALA A 179 -9.47 -35.75 19.12
C ALA A 179 -10.20 -34.48 19.56
N ARG A 180 -10.78 -34.49 20.77
CA ARG A 180 -11.53 -33.36 21.33
C ARG A 180 -10.85 -32.79 22.55
N PHE A 181 -10.51 -31.52 22.48
CA PHE A 181 -9.89 -30.70 23.52
C PHE A 181 -10.76 -29.46 23.79
N ASP A 182 -12.08 -29.58 23.59
CA ASP A 182 -13.00 -28.45 23.72
C ASP A 182 -13.02 -27.97 25.19
N SER A 183 -12.93 -26.65 25.39
CA SER A 183 -12.89 -26.01 26.71
C SER A 183 -11.78 -26.50 27.65
N VAL A 184 -10.70 -27.07 27.12
CA VAL A 184 -9.51 -27.45 27.90
C VAL A 184 -8.83 -26.20 28.47
N PHE A 185 -8.27 -26.32 29.68
CA PHE A 185 -7.48 -25.26 30.31
C PHE A 185 -6.05 -25.72 30.54
N PHE A 186 -5.10 -25.14 29.82
CA PHE A 186 -3.67 -25.34 30.03
C PHE A 186 -3.12 -24.17 30.86
N LYS A 187 -2.88 -24.42 32.15
CA LYS A 187 -2.14 -23.47 33.02
C LYS A 187 -0.64 -23.55 32.71
N GLY A 188 -0.12 -24.76 32.54
CA GLY A 188 1.22 -25.03 32.02
C GLY A 188 1.29 -24.93 30.49
N ALA A 189 2.45 -25.25 29.91
CA ALA A 189 2.62 -25.28 28.46
C ALA A 189 1.98 -26.54 27.85
N GLY A 190 1.34 -26.39 26.68
CA GLY A 190 0.76 -27.48 25.90
C GLY A 190 1.55 -27.72 24.62
N TRP A 191 2.17 -28.89 24.50
CA TRP A 191 3.06 -29.22 23.37
C TRP A 191 2.48 -30.34 22.52
N PHE A 192 2.19 -30.06 21.25
CA PHE A 192 1.67 -30.98 20.23
C PHE A 192 2.62 -31.12 19.04
N GLY A 193 3.87 -30.68 19.19
CA GLY A 193 4.85 -30.68 18.11
C GLY A 193 5.03 -32.07 17.48
N SER A 194 5.04 -32.12 16.15
CA SER A 194 5.11 -33.35 15.35
C SER A 194 4.00 -34.38 15.61
N ALA A 195 2.89 -34.00 16.27
CA ALA A 195 1.73 -34.88 16.40
C ALA A 195 1.02 -35.04 15.05
N THR A 196 0.23 -36.11 14.92
CA THR A 196 -0.58 -36.39 13.73
C THR A 196 -2.03 -36.66 14.12
N PHE A 197 -2.94 -35.85 13.59
CA PHE A 197 -4.39 -36.00 13.76
C PHE A 197 -4.99 -36.48 12.45
N LYS A 198 -5.39 -37.75 12.40
CA LYS A 198 -6.03 -38.33 11.22
C LYS A 198 -7.54 -38.14 11.20
N GLY A 199 -8.16 -38.22 12.38
CA GLY A 199 -9.54 -37.77 12.60
C GLY A 199 -9.59 -36.26 12.87
N ASP A 200 -10.79 -35.75 13.09
CA ASP A 200 -10.99 -34.32 13.35
C ASP A 200 -10.40 -33.93 14.70
N ALA A 201 -9.73 -32.78 14.74
CA ALA A 201 -9.12 -32.22 15.93
C ALA A 201 -9.82 -30.92 16.34
N ARG A 202 -10.44 -30.91 17.52
CA ARG A 202 -11.20 -29.76 18.02
C ARG A 202 -10.58 -29.22 19.30
N PHE A 203 -10.33 -27.92 19.32
CA PHE A 203 -9.80 -27.11 20.42
C PHE A 203 -10.73 -25.92 20.69
N GLU A 204 -12.04 -26.12 20.53
CA GLU A 204 -13.02 -25.05 20.62
C GLU A 204 -13.06 -24.47 22.03
N SER A 205 -12.95 -23.15 22.15
CA SER A 205 -12.90 -22.44 23.44
C SER A 205 -11.77 -22.92 24.37
N ALA A 206 -10.71 -23.50 23.82
CA ALA A 206 -9.53 -23.88 24.59
C ALA A 206 -8.82 -22.64 25.15
N PHE A 207 -8.26 -22.76 26.35
CA PHE A 207 -7.54 -21.67 27.02
C PHE A 207 -6.10 -22.07 27.35
N PHE A 208 -5.13 -21.37 26.75
CA PHE A 208 -3.71 -21.59 26.98
C PHE A 208 -3.11 -20.40 27.72
N LYS A 209 -2.77 -20.58 29.00
CA LYS A 209 -2.19 -19.53 29.83
C LYS A 209 -0.71 -19.27 29.49
N CYS A 210 0.02 -20.34 29.22
CA CYS A 210 1.43 -20.33 28.82
C CYS A 210 1.56 -20.61 27.32
N ASN A 211 2.79 -20.73 26.83
CA ASN A 211 3.04 -21.02 25.42
C ASN A 211 2.45 -22.36 24.98
N ALA A 212 1.97 -22.41 23.75
CA ALA A 212 1.48 -23.61 23.08
C ALA A 212 2.31 -23.88 21.83
N GLY A 213 2.70 -25.13 21.60
CA GLY A 213 3.49 -25.50 20.43
C GLY A 213 2.79 -26.55 19.59
N PHE A 214 2.65 -26.28 18.30
CA PHE A 214 2.09 -27.13 17.25
C PHE A 214 3.08 -27.22 16.08
N GLU A 215 4.37 -27.11 16.37
CA GLU A 215 5.42 -27.09 15.34
C GLU A 215 5.47 -28.42 14.60
N SER A 216 5.46 -28.37 13.26
CA SER A 216 5.43 -29.55 12.39
C SER A 216 4.28 -30.54 12.67
N VAL A 217 3.16 -30.06 13.23
CA VAL A 217 1.95 -30.89 13.40
C VAL A 217 1.31 -31.18 12.04
N THR A 218 0.70 -32.35 11.91
CA THR A 218 -0.09 -32.74 10.75
C THR A 218 -1.55 -32.93 11.14
N PHE A 219 -2.45 -32.19 10.52
CA PHE A 219 -3.90 -32.42 10.59
C PHE A 219 -4.38 -33.00 9.25
N GLU A 220 -4.60 -34.32 9.18
CA GLU A 220 -5.21 -34.95 8.00
C GLU A 220 -6.73 -34.70 7.95
N GLY A 221 -7.38 -34.69 9.13
CA GLY A 221 -8.78 -34.27 9.32
C GLY A 221 -8.94 -32.77 9.55
N ASP A 222 -10.18 -32.33 9.81
CA ASP A 222 -10.47 -30.90 10.05
C ASP A 222 -9.94 -30.46 11.43
N ALA A 223 -9.37 -29.25 11.50
CA ALA A 223 -8.82 -28.67 12.71
C ALA A 223 -9.59 -27.40 13.12
N GLY A 224 -10.29 -27.44 14.25
CA GLY A 224 -11.06 -26.31 14.78
C GLY A 224 -10.43 -25.74 16.04
N PHE A 225 -10.16 -24.43 16.05
CA PHE A 225 -9.67 -23.67 17.20
C PHE A 225 -10.64 -22.56 17.61
N GLY A 226 -11.90 -22.60 17.14
CA GLY A 226 -12.83 -21.49 17.27
C GLY A 226 -13.00 -21.00 18.71
N SER A 227 -13.01 -19.68 18.88
CA SER A 227 -13.11 -19.00 20.19
C SER A 227 -12.02 -19.37 21.22
N ALA A 228 -10.93 -20.02 20.81
CA ALA A 228 -9.80 -20.30 21.69
C ALA A 228 -9.08 -19.01 22.10
N THR A 229 -8.41 -19.04 23.26
CA THR A 229 -7.61 -17.92 23.77
C THR A 229 -6.20 -18.40 24.11
N PHE A 230 -5.20 -17.76 23.50
CA PHE A 230 -3.78 -18.00 23.74
C PHE A 230 -3.17 -16.78 24.44
N LYS A 231 -2.92 -16.89 25.75
CA LYS A 231 -2.24 -15.83 26.52
C LYS A 231 -0.72 -15.86 26.33
N GLY A 232 -0.14 -17.06 26.23
CA GLY A 232 1.23 -17.24 25.78
C GLY A 232 1.34 -17.20 24.26
N GLY A 233 2.57 -17.24 23.76
CA GLY A 233 2.79 -17.36 22.31
C GLY A 233 2.39 -18.74 21.79
N ILE A 234 1.93 -18.80 20.55
CA ILE A 234 1.63 -20.05 19.85
C ILE A 234 2.48 -20.20 18.58
N GLY A 235 3.03 -21.39 18.39
CA GLY A 235 3.80 -21.77 17.22
C GLY A 235 3.12 -22.87 16.40
N PHE A 236 2.88 -22.62 15.13
CA PHE A 236 2.45 -23.58 14.11
C PHE A 236 3.54 -23.76 13.04
N GLU A 237 4.79 -23.41 13.33
CA GLU A 237 5.85 -23.37 12.31
C GLU A 237 5.96 -24.71 11.58
N SER A 238 5.92 -24.67 10.25
CA SER A 238 5.94 -25.87 9.39
C SER A 238 4.80 -26.87 9.63
N ALA A 239 3.68 -26.45 10.22
CA ALA A 239 2.47 -27.28 10.31
C ALA A 239 1.86 -27.55 8.94
N PHE A 240 1.19 -28.69 8.81
CA PHE A 240 0.50 -29.12 7.60
C PHE A 240 -0.97 -29.40 7.90
N PHE A 241 -1.86 -28.63 7.28
CA PHE A 241 -3.31 -28.79 7.36
C PHE A 241 -3.83 -29.36 6.05
N GLU A 242 -4.12 -30.66 6.02
CA GLU A 242 -4.75 -31.30 4.85
C GLU A 242 -6.25 -31.00 4.80
N GLY A 243 -6.93 -31.13 5.95
CA GLY A 243 -8.33 -30.73 6.14
C GLY A 243 -8.49 -29.22 6.30
N ALA A 244 -9.73 -28.78 6.52
CA ALA A 244 -10.03 -27.37 6.77
C ALA A 244 -9.52 -26.94 8.15
N ALA A 245 -9.06 -25.69 8.26
CA ALA A 245 -8.55 -25.11 9.50
C ALA A 245 -9.37 -23.88 9.91
N GLY A 246 -10.12 -24.01 11.00
CA GLY A 246 -10.96 -22.95 11.58
C GLY A 246 -10.26 -22.25 12.74
N PHE A 247 -10.10 -20.94 12.63
CA PHE A 247 -9.58 -20.04 13.66
C PHE A 247 -10.58 -18.89 13.92
N GLU A 248 -11.88 -19.14 13.78
CA GLU A 248 -12.88 -18.09 13.97
C GLU A 248 -12.92 -17.56 15.39
N SER A 249 -12.94 -16.24 15.55
CA SER A 249 -13.03 -15.55 16.85
C SER A 249 -11.92 -15.95 17.85
N VAL A 250 -10.78 -16.45 17.37
CA VAL A 250 -9.63 -16.76 18.22
C VAL A 250 -8.98 -15.48 18.72
N THR A 251 -8.55 -15.47 19.98
CA THR A 251 -7.77 -14.37 20.57
C THR A 251 -6.34 -14.84 20.84
N PHE A 252 -5.37 -14.25 20.14
CA PHE A 252 -3.95 -14.42 20.38
C PHE A 252 -3.42 -13.21 21.16
N GLU A 253 -3.30 -13.32 22.48
CA GLU A 253 -2.70 -12.23 23.28
C GLU A 253 -1.16 -12.24 23.20
N GLY A 254 -0.54 -13.41 23.03
CA GLY A 254 0.88 -13.56 22.71
C GLY A 254 1.15 -13.63 21.20
N ASP A 255 2.43 -13.72 20.81
CA ASP A 255 2.83 -13.86 19.41
C ASP A 255 2.27 -15.15 18.79
N ALA A 256 1.76 -15.07 17.57
CA ALA A 256 1.26 -16.20 16.81
C ALA A 256 2.13 -16.43 15.56
N ARG A 257 2.80 -17.58 15.48
CA ARG A 257 3.72 -17.92 14.38
C ARG A 257 3.14 -19.02 13.52
N PHE A 258 2.83 -18.66 12.28
CA PHE A 258 2.37 -19.52 11.18
C PHE A 258 3.40 -19.55 10.05
N ASP A 259 4.68 -19.29 10.36
CA ASP A 259 5.74 -19.27 9.36
C ASP A 259 5.91 -20.65 8.71
N SER A 260 5.97 -20.66 7.38
CA SER A 260 6.10 -21.87 6.55
C SER A 260 4.98 -22.91 6.76
N VAL A 261 3.80 -22.49 7.25
CA VAL A 261 2.63 -23.37 7.32
C VAL A 261 2.11 -23.67 5.91
N PHE A 262 1.64 -24.90 5.71
CA PHE A 262 0.97 -25.31 4.49
C PHE A 262 -0.50 -25.64 4.77
N PHE A 263 -1.40 -24.83 4.23
CA PHE A 263 -2.85 -25.07 4.25
C PHE A 263 -3.28 -25.64 2.90
N LYS A 264 -3.51 -26.96 2.84
CA LYS A 264 -4.09 -27.61 1.67
C LYS A 264 -5.60 -27.37 1.61
N GLY A 265 -6.28 -27.54 2.75
CA GLY A 265 -7.68 -27.20 2.93
C GLY A 265 -7.90 -25.69 3.11
N ASP A 266 -9.17 -25.29 3.22
CA ASP A 266 -9.54 -23.90 3.47
C ASP A 266 -9.10 -23.45 4.87
N ALA A 267 -8.70 -22.18 5.00
CA ALA A 267 -8.31 -21.57 6.27
C ALA A 267 -9.21 -20.37 6.61
N TRP A 268 -9.87 -20.40 7.76
CA TRP A 268 -10.82 -19.37 8.17
C TRP A 268 -10.39 -18.68 9.46
N PHE A 269 -9.95 -17.42 9.36
CA PHE A 269 -9.54 -16.60 10.51
C PHE A 269 -10.63 -15.60 10.92
N GLY A 270 -11.88 -15.78 10.49
CA GLY A 270 -12.92 -14.77 10.60
C GLY A 270 -13.10 -14.23 12.03
N SER A 271 -13.08 -12.91 12.20
CA SER A 271 -13.20 -12.22 13.50
C SER A 271 -12.13 -12.56 14.53
N ALA A 272 -10.99 -13.14 14.14
CA ALA A 272 -9.85 -13.34 15.04
C ALA A 272 -9.24 -12.00 15.47
N ASN A 273 -8.64 -11.99 16.67
CA ASN A 273 -7.89 -10.87 17.21
C ASN A 273 -6.45 -11.30 17.56
N PHE A 274 -5.48 -10.69 16.88
CA PHE A 274 -4.05 -10.84 17.13
C PHE A 274 -3.52 -9.61 17.88
N LYS A 275 -3.37 -9.73 19.21
CA LYS A 275 -2.81 -8.66 20.03
C LYS A 275 -1.28 -8.65 20.04
N GLY A 276 -0.69 -9.85 19.99
CA GLY A 276 0.74 -10.02 19.72
C GLY A 276 1.06 -9.95 18.24
N ASN A 277 2.33 -10.14 17.88
CA ASN A 277 2.74 -10.16 16.47
C ASN A 277 2.26 -11.43 15.78
N ALA A 278 1.87 -11.32 14.52
CA ALA A 278 1.41 -12.44 13.70
C ALA A 278 2.36 -12.67 12.50
N GLY A 279 3.04 -13.82 12.47
CA GLY A 279 3.93 -14.20 11.38
C GLY A 279 3.30 -15.27 10.49
N PHE A 280 3.19 -15.03 9.19
CA PHE A 280 2.75 -15.95 8.14
C PHE A 280 3.84 -16.07 7.06
N GLY A 281 5.10 -15.80 7.41
CA GLY A 281 6.19 -15.72 6.46
C GLY A 281 6.40 -17.04 5.73
N SER A 282 6.50 -16.99 4.40
CA SER A 282 6.68 -18.18 3.55
C SER A 282 5.59 -19.25 3.68
N ALA A 283 4.41 -18.91 4.24
CA ALA A 283 3.28 -19.82 4.28
C ALA A 283 2.68 -20.02 2.87
N THR A 284 2.04 -21.16 2.66
CA THR A 284 1.35 -21.50 1.42
C THR A 284 -0.11 -21.87 1.71
N PHE A 285 -1.03 -21.20 1.03
CA PHE A 285 -2.47 -21.47 1.08
C PHE A 285 -2.91 -22.01 -0.28
N GLU A 286 -3.05 -23.33 -0.41
CA GLU A 286 -3.61 -23.98 -1.59
C GLU A 286 -5.13 -23.82 -1.63
N GLY A 287 -5.78 -24.05 -0.47
CA GLY A 287 -7.20 -23.75 -0.26
C GLY A 287 -7.50 -22.24 -0.15
N GLY A 288 -8.79 -21.91 -0.09
CA GLY A 288 -9.22 -20.52 0.09
C GLY A 288 -8.96 -20.03 1.52
N THR A 289 -8.54 -18.78 1.65
CA THR A 289 -8.28 -18.16 2.96
C THR A 289 -9.13 -16.91 3.19
N ARG A 290 -9.64 -16.76 4.42
CA ARG A 290 -10.47 -15.61 4.82
C ARG A 290 -10.02 -15.01 6.15
N PHE A 291 -9.47 -13.80 6.07
CA PHE A 291 -9.18 -12.90 7.20
C PHE A 291 -10.31 -11.87 7.41
N GLY A 292 -11.56 -12.30 7.24
CA GLY A 292 -12.71 -11.41 7.31
C GLY A 292 -12.91 -10.82 8.71
N SER A 293 -12.98 -9.50 8.84
CA SER A 293 -13.15 -8.81 10.14
C SER A 293 -12.07 -9.12 11.19
N VAL A 294 -10.87 -9.50 10.75
CA VAL A 294 -9.73 -9.74 11.65
C VAL A 294 -9.15 -8.43 12.14
N THR A 295 -8.69 -8.40 13.39
CA THR A 295 -7.92 -7.27 13.95
C THR A 295 -6.50 -7.74 14.28
N PHE A 296 -5.50 -7.04 13.75
CA PHE A 296 -4.10 -7.18 14.12
C PHE A 296 -3.67 -5.93 14.90
N GLU A 297 -3.63 -6.03 16.22
CA GLU A 297 -3.13 -4.93 17.10
C GLU A 297 -1.59 -4.87 17.03
N GLY A 298 -0.92 -6.03 16.90
CA GLY A 298 0.52 -6.15 16.64
C GLY A 298 0.89 -6.13 15.15
N ASP A 299 2.19 -6.26 14.84
CA ASP A 299 2.67 -6.32 13.46
C ASP A 299 2.27 -7.65 12.79
N ALA A 300 1.86 -7.58 11.51
CA ALA A 300 1.43 -8.73 10.73
C ALA A 300 2.34 -8.95 9.50
N GLY A 301 3.13 -10.02 9.54
CA GLY A 301 4.08 -10.37 8.49
C GLY A 301 3.58 -11.48 7.57
N PHE A 302 3.30 -11.16 6.31
CA PHE A 302 2.96 -12.07 5.22
C PHE A 302 4.07 -12.14 4.16
N GLY A 303 5.33 -11.95 4.56
CA GLY A 303 6.46 -11.92 3.64
C GLY A 303 6.66 -13.26 2.92
N SER A 304 6.81 -13.23 1.59
CA SER A 304 6.97 -14.42 0.74
C SER A 304 5.83 -15.46 0.84
N VAL A 305 4.66 -15.06 1.32
CA VAL A 305 3.48 -15.94 1.34
C VAL A 305 3.01 -16.26 -0.08
N THR A 306 2.49 -17.46 -0.30
CA THR A 306 1.85 -17.85 -1.57
C THR A 306 0.39 -18.20 -1.33
N PHE A 307 -0.52 -17.43 -1.94
CA PHE A 307 -1.94 -17.75 -1.99
C PHE A 307 -2.26 -18.34 -3.37
N GLU A 308 -2.40 -19.67 -3.45
CA GLU A 308 -2.86 -20.32 -4.67
C GLU A 308 -4.38 -20.23 -4.82
N GLY A 309 -5.11 -20.41 -3.72
CA GLY A 309 -6.54 -20.16 -3.62
C GLY A 309 -6.90 -18.68 -3.42
N ASP A 310 -8.20 -18.39 -3.33
CA ASP A 310 -8.71 -17.03 -3.10
C ASP A 310 -8.31 -16.52 -1.71
N ALA A 311 -7.85 -15.26 -1.63
CA ALA A 311 -7.43 -14.61 -0.39
C ALA A 311 -8.33 -13.40 -0.06
N GLY A 312 -9.17 -13.55 0.96
CA GLY A 312 -10.09 -12.51 1.41
C GLY A 312 -9.62 -11.78 2.65
N PHE A 313 -9.32 -10.48 2.53
CA PHE A 313 -8.98 -9.55 3.60
C PHE A 313 -10.09 -8.51 3.82
N GLY A 314 -11.36 -8.95 3.72
CA GLY A 314 -12.51 -8.05 3.82
C GLY A 314 -12.71 -7.53 5.25
N SER A 315 -12.83 -6.21 5.42
CA SER A 315 -13.02 -5.56 6.74
C SER A 315 -11.92 -5.86 7.77
N VAL A 316 -10.71 -6.22 7.32
CA VAL A 316 -9.55 -6.39 8.21
C VAL A 316 -9.09 -5.04 8.75
N THR A 317 -8.63 -5.03 10.01
CA THR A 317 -8.02 -3.87 10.67
C THR A 317 -6.59 -4.22 11.06
N PHE A 318 -5.62 -3.47 10.54
CA PHE A 318 -4.21 -3.54 10.96
C PHE A 318 -3.88 -2.27 11.73
N GLU A 319 -3.75 -2.37 13.05
CA GLU A 319 -3.27 -1.26 13.89
C GLU A 319 -1.74 -1.14 13.81
N GLY A 320 -1.04 -2.28 13.78
CA GLY A 320 0.39 -2.39 13.49
C GLY A 320 0.74 -2.33 11.99
N ASP A 321 2.01 -2.56 11.66
CA ASP A 321 2.46 -2.62 10.26
C ASP A 321 2.06 -3.96 9.61
N ALA A 322 1.64 -3.91 8.34
CA ALA A 322 1.28 -5.10 7.55
C ALA A 322 2.25 -5.30 6.38
N GLY A 323 3.03 -6.39 6.40
CA GLY A 323 4.09 -6.67 5.44
C GLY A 323 3.82 -7.86 4.53
N PHE A 324 3.47 -7.62 3.27
CA PHE A 324 3.27 -8.59 2.19
C PHE A 324 4.43 -8.61 1.17
N GLY A 325 5.65 -8.26 1.60
CA GLY A 325 6.81 -8.21 0.72
C GLY A 325 7.08 -9.56 0.03
N SER A 326 7.27 -9.56 -1.29
CA SER A 326 7.45 -10.77 -2.10
C SER A 326 6.31 -11.79 -2.03
N ALA A 327 5.12 -11.41 -1.54
CA ALA A 327 3.93 -12.25 -1.56
C ALA A 327 3.48 -12.55 -3.00
N THR A 328 2.95 -13.74 -3.24
CA THR A 328 2.39 -14.16 -4.52
C THR A 328 0.91 -14.49 -4.37
N PHE A 329 0.06 -13.77 -5.09
CA PHE A 329 -1.39 -13.93 -5.12
C PHE A 329 -1.81 -14.50 -6.48
N LYS A 330 -1.95 -15.83 -6.57
CA LYS A 330 -2.40 -16.50 -7.79
C LYS A 330 -3.93 -16.48 -7.91
N GLY A 331 -4.63 -16.75 -6.80
CA GLY A 331 -6.08 -16.68 -6.70
C GLY A 331 -6.63 -15.26 -6.56
N GLY A 332 -7.96 -15.15 -6.45
CA GLY A 332 -8.66 -13.89 -6.28
C GLY A 332 -8.35 -13.22 -4.95
N THR A 333 -7.81 -12.00 -4.98
CA THR A 333 -7.46 -11.26 -3.75
C THR A 333 -8.35 -10.04 -3.55
N ARG A 334 -8.89 -9.87 -2.34
CA ARG A 334 -9.82 -8.76 -2.03
C ARG A 334 -9.50 -8.10 -0.68
N PHE A 335 -9.37 -6.78 -0.69
CA PHE A 335 -9.17 -5.94 0.51
C PHE A 335 -10.36 -5.00 0.77
N GLY A 336 -11.58 -5.46 0.48
CA GLY A 336 -12.77 -4.61 0.58
C GLY A 336 -13.05 -4.16 2.01
N SER A 337 -13.11 -2.85 2.24
CA SER A 337 -13.24 -2.21 3.56
C SER A 337 -12.06 -2.47 4.51
N ALA A 338 -10.88 -2.82 3.99
CA ALA A 338 -9.68 -3.00 4.80
C ALA A 338 -9.19 -1.66 5.34
N PHE A 339 -8.66 -1.67 6.56
CA PHE A 339 -8.19 -0.50 7.28
C PHE A 339 -6.78 -0.74 7.82
N PHE A 340 -5.86 0.17 7.51
CA PHE A 340 -4.47 0.12 7.93
C PHE A 340 -4.14 1.43 8.68
N GLU A 341 -3.90 1.36 9.97
CA GLU A 341 -3.37 2.50 10.74
C GLU A 341 -1.86 2.67 10.48
N GLY A 342 -1.13 1.55 10.44
CA GLY A 342 0.29 1.47 10.06
C GLY A 342 0.57 1.46 8.56
N ASP A 343 1.78 1.06 8.19
CA ASP A 343 2.20 0.90 6.80
C ASP A 343 1.69 -0.42 6.19
N ALA A 344 1.26 -0.38 4.93
CA ALA A 344 0.90 -1.55 4.14
C ALA A 344 1.96 -1.78 3.03
N ARG A 345 2.81 -2.79 3.22
CA ARG A 345 4.04 -3.01 2.45
C ARG A 345 3.91 -4.23 1.53
N PHE A 346 3.76 -4.02 0.23
CA PHE A 346 3.65 -5.06 -0.82
C PHE A 346 4.84 -5.03 -1.78
N GLU A 347 6.05 -4.71 -1.29
CA GLU A 347 7.22 -4.59 -2.15
C GLU A 347 7.53 -5.92 -2.85
N SER A 348 7.73 -5.87 -4.17
CA SER A 348 7.98 -7.06 -5.01
C SER A 348 6.88 -8.13 -4.95
N ALA A 349 5.67 -7.79 -4.49
CA ALA A 349 4.53 -8.71 -4.53
C ALA A 349 4.06 -8.96 -5.97
N THR A 350 3.55 -10.16 -6.24
CA THR A 350 3.02 -10.54 -7.56
C THR A 350 1.54 -10.83 -7.45
N PHE A 351 0.74 -10.16 -8.29
CA PHE A 351 -0.71 -10.32 -8.37
C PHE A 351 -1.08 -10.89 -9.74
N GLU A 352 -1.48 -12.16 -9.78
CA GLU A 352 -1.91 -12.83 -11.02
C GLU A 352 -3.44 -12.80 -11.19
N GLY A 353 -4.19 -13.01 -10.10
CA GLY A 353 -5.67 -13.11 -10.10
C GLY A 353 -6.41 -11.97 -9.42
N ALA A 354 -5.80 -10.79 -9.23
CA ALA A 354 -6.42 -9.69 -8.49
C ALA A 354 -7.26 -8.77 -9.38
N ASP A 355 -8.58 -8.97 -9.42
CA ASP A 355 -9.50 -8.09 -10.18
C ASP A 355 -9.62 -6.68 -9.55
N GLN A 356 -9.67 -6.61 -8.21
CA GLN A 356 -9.87 -5.35 -7.48
C GLN A 356 -9.18 -5.38 -6.12
N LEU A 357 -8.32 -4.38 -5.86
CA LEU A 357 -7.74 -4.15 -4.53
C LEU A 357 -8.39 -2.89 -3.92
N GLY A 358 -9.18 -3.10 -2.86
CA GLY A 358 -9.94 -2.05 -2.17
C GLY A 358 -11.45 -2.11 -2.46
N PRO A 359 -12.25 -1.12 -2.01
CA PRO A 359 -11.82 0.10 -1.32
C PRO A 359 -11.12 -0.17 0.01
N LEU A 360 -9.97 0.46 0.24
CA LEU A 360 -9.26 0.39 1.53
C LEU A 360 -8.75 1.77 1.98
N VAL A 361 -8.50 1.89 3.28
CA VAL A 361 -8.00 3.09 3.94
C VAL A 361 -6.64 2.80 4.56
N CYS A 362 -5.63 3.64 4.33
CA CYS A 362 -4.31 3.53 4.95
C CYS A 362 -3.79 4.87 5.46
N ALA A 363 -3.64 5.02 6.78
CA ALA A 363 -3.07 6.24 7.38
C ALA A 363 -1.55 6.36 7.15
N GLY A 364 -0.86 5.22 7.10
CA GLY A 364 0.56 5.12 6.78
C GLY A 364 0.85 5.19 5.29
N ARG A 365 1.88 4.45 4.86
CA ARG A 365 2.30 4.30 3.47
C ARG A 365 1.78 3.00 2.89
N VAL A 366 1.26 3.06 1.67
CA VAL A 366 1.08 1.89 0.80
C VAL A 366 2.31 1.75 -0.11
N GLY A 367 3.11 0.72 0.12
CA GLY A 367 4.30 0.41 -0.69
C GLY A 367 4.00 -0.67 -1.72
N LEU A 368 4.05 -0.36 -3.01
CA LEU A 368 3.92 -1.33 -4.12
C LEU A 368 5.23 -1.45 -4.90
N SER A 369 6.36 -1.01 -4.35
CA SER A 369 7.59 -0.88 -5.14
C SER A 369 8.12 -2.24 -5.59
N GLY A 370 8.34 -2.39 -6.90
CA GLY A 370 8.72 -3.66 -7.52
C GLY A 370 7.58 -4.65 -7.73
N ALA A 371 6.34 -4.31 -7.36
CA ALA A 371 5.19 -5.21 -7.52
C ALA A 371 4.84 -5.45 -9.00
N VAL A 372 4.31 -6.63 -9.29
CA VAL A 372 3.93 -7.08 -10.64
C VAL A 372 2.44 -7.37 -10.66
N PHE A 373 1.73 -6.78 -11.62
CA PHE A 373 0.31 -7.06 -11.90
C PHE A 373 0.19 -7.71 -13.27
N SER A 374 -0.20 -8.98 -13.29
CA SER A 374 -0.30 -9.79 -14.52
C SER A 374 -1.70 -9.73 -15.15
N GLY A 375 -2.73 -9.57 -14.33
CA GLY A 375 -4.13 -9.46 -14.75
C GLY A 375 -4.66 -8.01 -14.74
N PRO A 376 -5.83 -7.76 -15.35
CA PRO A 376 -6.48 -6.46 -15.26
C PRO A 376 -6.89 -6.18 -13.81
N VAL A 377 -6.64 -4.96 -13.32
CA VAL A 377 -6.84 -4.64 -11.90
C VAL A 377 -7.36 -3.22 -11.69
N THR A 378 -8.28 -3.07 -10.73
CA THR A 378 -8.72 -1.78 -10.21
C THR A 378 -8.25 -1.57 -8.78
N LEU A 379 -7.50 -0.50 -8.52
CA LEU A 379 -7.05 -0.09 -7.20
C LEU A 379 -7.92 1.06 -6.68
N LEU A 380 -8.48 0.91 -5.47
CA LEU A 380 -9.38 1.90 -4.84
C LEU A 380 -8.83 2.27 -3.46
N PHE A 381 -7.98 3.29 -3.37
CA PHE A 381 -7.24 3.60 -2.13
C PHE A 381 -7.51 5.01 -1.60
N ALA A 382 -7.81 5.10 -0.31
CA ALA A 382 -7.70 6.34 0.46
C ALA A 382 -6.44 6.25 1.33
N ALA A 383 -5.35 6.91 0.91
CA ALA A 383 -4.05 6.80 1.57
C ALA A 383 -3.27 8.10 1.52
N ARG A 384 -2.33 8.34 2.45
CA ARG A 384 -1.46 9.54 2.39
C ARG A 384 -0.37 9.42 1.33
N ARG A 385 0.20 8.23 1.18
CA ARG A 385 1.37 8.00 0.34
C ARG A 385 1.29 6.63 -0.33
N LEU A 386 1.48 6.62 -1.65
CA LEU A 386 1.51 5.43 -2.47
C LEU A 386 2.84 5.36 -3.24
N GLU A 387 3.63 4.32 -3.01
CA GLU A 387 4.94 4.15 -3.65
C GLU A 387 4.95 3.01 -4.67
N CYS A 388 4.84 3.36 -5.95
CA CYS A 388 4.81 2.45 -7.08
C CYS A 388 6.14 2.47 -7.87
N ARG A 389 7.29 2.54 -7.19
CA ARG A 389 8.59 2.58 -7.87
C ARG A 389 8.87 1.24 -8.52
N ARG A 390 9.29 1.23 -9.79
CA ARG A 390 9.63 -0.01 -10.53
C ARG A 390 8.50 -1.07 -10.55
N THR A 391 7.24 -0.66 -10.43
CA THR A 391 6.11 -1.57 -10.64
C THR A 391 6.03 -2.01 -12.09
N ARG A 392 5.54 -3.23 -12.34
CA ARG A 392 5.26 -3.73 -13.69
C ARG A 392 3.78 -4.01 -13.85
N TRP A 393 3.20 -3.49 -14.93
CA TRP A 393 1.79 -3.65 -15.26
C TRP A 393 1.68 -4.32 -16.63
N SER A 394 1.34 -5.60 -16.62
CA SER A 394 1.24 -6.46 -17.82
C SER A 394 -0.19 -6.61 -18.34
N SER A 395 -1.12 -5.79 -17.84
CA SER A 395 -2.50 -5.67 -18.31
C SER A 395 -3.05 -4.27 -18.02
N THR A 396 -4.29 -3.99 -18.41
CA THR A 396 -4.96 -2.71 -18.16
C THR A 396 -5.18 -2.49 -16.66
N ALA A 397 -4.91 -1.28 -16.17
CA ALA A 397 -5.13 -0.96 -14.77
C ALA A 397 -5.80 0.40 -14.58
N GLU A 398 -6.65 0.48 -13.55
CA GLU A 398 -7.29 1.71 -13.11
C GLU A 398 -6.96 1.95 -11.64
N ILE A 399 -6.45 3.13 -11.32
CA ILE A 399 -6.06 3.50 -9.96
C ILE A 399 -6.87 4.74 -9.57
N ARG A 400 -7.82 4.56 -8.66
CA ARG A 400 -8.63 5.64 -8.09
C ARG A 400 -8.14 5.93 -6.68
N LEU A 401 -7.79 7.19 -6.44
CA LEU A 401 -7.09 7.60 -5.23
C LEU A 401 -7.79 8.76 -4.54
N ARG A 402 -7.61 8.82 -3.22
CA ARG A 402 -8.01 9.95 -2.37
C ARG A 402 -6.86 10.30 -1.42
N TYR A 403 -6.62 11.60 -1.22
CA TYR A 403 -5.60 12.19 -0.32
C TYR A 403 -4.13 11.87 -0.65
N ALA A 404 -3.87 11.05 -1.68
CA ALA A 404 -2.58 10.39 -1.86
C ALA A 404 -1.54 11.23 -2.59
N THR A 405 -0.29 11.11 -2.14
CA THR A 405 0.88 11.45 -2.97
C THR A 405 1.48 10.17 -3.57
N VAL A 406 1.59 10.10 -4.89
CA VAL A 406 1.98 8.88 -5.62
C VAL A 406 3.32 9.02 -6.34
N ASP A 407 4.17 8.00 -6.24
CA ASP A 407 5.46 7.96 -6.96
C ASP A 407 5.55 6.73 -7.89
N PHE A 408 5.64 6.95 -9.20
CA PHE A 408 5.78 5.92 -10.24
C PHE A 408 7.19 5.84 -10.82
N ALA A 409 8.22 6.35 -10.14
CA ALA A 409 9.57 6.37 -10.68
C ALA A 409 10.00 4.97 -11.19
N HIS A 410 10.35 4.91 -12.47
CA HIS A 410 10.79 3.72 -13.20
C HIS A 410 9.76 2.60 -13.32
N ALA A 411 8.46 2.89 -13.18
CA ALA A 411 7.40 1.94 -13.48
C ALA A 411 7.33 1.60 -14.97
N VAL A 412 6.92 0.37 -15.28
CA VAL A 412 6.77 -0.16 -16.63
C VAL A 412 5.29 -0.44 -16.90
N PHE A 413 4.75 0.19 -17.93
CA PHE A 413 3.37 0.02 -18.39
C PHE A 413 3.37 -0.64 -19.77
N GLU A 414 2.92 -1.89 -19.84
CA GLU A 414 2.79 -2.61 -21.12
C GLU A 414 1.43 -2.35 -21.79
N TYR A 415 0.45 -1.87 -21.01
CA TYR A 415 -0.92 -1.59 -21.41
C TYR A 415 -1.40 -0.26 -20.81
N PRO A 416 -2.55 0.28 -21.29
CA PRO A 416 -3.15 1.49 -20.74
C PRO A 416 -3.34 1.44 -19.22
N LEU A 417 -2.88 2.50 -18.55
CA LEU A 417 -3.05 2.71 -17.11
C LEU A 417 -3.65 4.09 -16.86
N THR A 418 -4.76 4.13 -16.13
CA THR A 418 -5.46 5.36 -15.74
C THR A 418 -5.28 5.62 -14.26
N ILE A 419 -4.91 6.86 -13.91
CA ILE A 419 -4.85 7.34 -12.52
C ILE A 419 -5.82 8.50 -12.39
N ALA A 420 -6.76 8.39 -11.47
CA ALA A 420 -7.77 9.40 -11.23
C ALA A 420 -7.86 9.77 -9.74
N ALA A 421 -8.04 11.05 -9.45
CA ALA A 421 -8.52 11.47 -8.14
C ALA A 421 -10.03 11.21 -8.05
N GLU A 422 -10.46 10.52 -7.00
CA GLU A 422 -11.90 10.31 -6.75
C GLU A 422 -12.43 11.43 -5.85
N PRO A 423 -13.40 12.25 -6.27
CA PRO A 423 -13.91 13.36 -5.47
C PRO A 423 -14.81 12.91 -4.32
N ASP A 424 -15.59 11.85 -4.54
CA ASP A 424 -16.54 11.32 -3.56
C ASP A 424 -15.95 10.14 -2.76
N PRO A 425 -16.34 9.94 -1.49
CA PRO A 425 -15.95 8.76 -0.72
C PRO A 425 -16.36 7.46 -1.43
N PHE A 426 -15.50 6.45 -1.35
CA PHE A 426 -15.80 5.15 -1.96
C PHE A 426 -17.05 4.52 -1.33
N VAL A 427 -17.91 3.94 -2.17
CA VAL A 427 -19.12 3.24 -1.74
C VAL A 427 -18.85 1.73 -1.71
N LEU A 428 -19.13 1.12 -0.57
CA LEU A 428 -18.99 -0.33 -0.36
C LEU A 428 -20.15 -1.08 -1.01
N THR A 429 -20.00 -2.39 -1.22
CA THR A 429 -21.02 -3.26 -1.83
C THR A 429 -22.35 -3.25 -1.05
N ASN A 430 -22.34 -2.90 0.24
CA ASN A 430 -23.52 -2.76 1.08
C ASN A 430 -24.20 -1.37 0.99
N GLY A 431 -23.72 -0.49 0.11
CA GLY A 431 -24.25 0.87 -0.09
C GLY A 431 -23.80 1.90 0.96
N ARG A 432 -23.00 1.51 1.96
CA ARG A 432 -22.41 2.45 2.93
C ARG A 432 -21.16 3.10 2.34
N GLN A 433 -20.92 4.35 2.72
CA GLN A 433 -19.64 5.00 2.44
C GLN A 433 -18.53 4.38 3.31
N LEU A 434 -17.35 4.26 2.73
CA LEU A 434 -16.14 3.86 3.44
C LEU A 434 -15.84 4.90 4.53
N ALA A 435 -15.60 4.44 5.76
CA ALA A 435 -15.25 5.32 6.86
C ALA A 435 -13.82 5.84 6.66
N GLU A 436 -13.69 7.15 6.44
CA GLU A 436 -12.41 7.84 6.21
C GLU A 436 -12.01 8.72 7.42
N ASP A 437 -12.46 8.35 8.63
CA ASP A 437 -12.35 9.19 9.84
C ASP A 437 -10.90 9.62 10.17
N LEU A 438 -9.90 8.80 9.81
CA LEU A 438 -8.47 9.10 9.94
C LEU A 438 -8.02 10.34 9.12
N PHE A 439 -8.80 10.72 8.12
CA PHE A 439 -8.57 11.87 7.24
C PHE A 439 -9.47 13.06 7.58
N SER A 440 -10.23 13.02 8.68
CA SER A 440 -11.11 14.12 9.12
C SER A 440 -10.39 15.47 9.30
N SER A 441 -9.07 15.46 9.55
CA SER A 441 -8.23 16.65 9.64
C SER A 441 -7.50 17.02 8.34
N ALA A 442 -7.64 16.23 7.27
CA ALA A 442 -6.98 16.49 6.00
C ALA A 442 -7.69 17.64 5.26
N PRO A 443 -6.95 18.66 4.79
CA PRO A 443 -7.56 19.87 4.25
C PRO A 443 -8.23 19.69 2.87
N ASP A 444 -7.86 18.66 2.10
CA ASP A 444 -8.36 18.39 0.75
C ASP A 444 -8.17 16.91 0.36
N PRO A 445 -9.17 16.21 -0.22
CA PRO A 445 -9.03 14.88 -0.82
C PRO A 445 -8.16 14.82 -2.10
N GLY A 446 -7.62 15.95 -2.57
CA GLY A 446 -6.77 16.02 -3.74
C GLY A 446 -5.60 15.02 -3.76
N VAL A 447 -5.29 14.53 -4.96
CA VAL A 447 -4.23 13.54 -5.21
C VAL A 447 -3.08 14.20 -5.95
N ARG A 448 -1.86 13.97 -5.46
CA ARG A 448 -0.62 14.54 -6.03
C ARG A 448 0.23 13.45 -6.68
N VAL A 449 0.83 13.75 -7.82
CA VAL A 449 1.87 12.88 -8.41
C VAL A 449 3.23 13.48 -8.09
N ALA A 450 4.09 12.69 -7.44
CA ALA A 450 5.44 13.10 -7.07
C ALA A 450 6.45 12.89 -8.21
N SER A 451 6.35 11.79 -8.96
CA SER A 451 7.32 11.49 -10.02
C SER A 451 6.79 10.44 -11.01
N VAL A 452 7.06 10.69 -12.29
CA VAL A 452 6.90 9.75 -13.42
C VAL A 452 8.23 9.54 -14.15
N ARG A 453 9.35 9.80 -13.48
CA ARG A 453 10.70 9.65 -14.06
C ARG A 453 10.95 8.23 -14.52
N GLY A 454 11.46 8.06 -15.74
CA GLY A 454 11.88 6.75 -16.27
C GLY A 454 10.72 5.84 -16.66
N VAL A 455 9.49 6.38 -16.71
CA VAL A 455 8.28 5.73 -17.18
C VAL A 455 8.13 5.94 -18.70
N ASP A 456 7.52 4.99 -19.40
CA ASP A 456 6.97 5.23 -20.75
C ASP A 456 5.53 5.74 -20.63
N ALA A 457 5.32 7.01 -21.01
CA ALA A 457 4.04 7.69 -20.85
C ALA A 457 3.04 7.43 -21.99
N ALA A 458 3.38 6.62 -23.01
CA ALA A 458 2.52 6.36 -24.16
C ALA A 458 1.14 5.79 -23.78
N HIS A 459 1.08 5.07 -22.67
CA HIS A 459 -0.12 4.39 -22.17
C HIS A 459 -0.66 4.99 -20.86
N LEU A 460 -0.14 6.15 -20.45
CA LEU A 460 -0.51 6.77 -19.17
C LEU A 460 -1.60 7.83 -19.34
N ILE A 461 -2.66 7.71 -18.56
CA ILE A 461 -3.76 8.68 -18.46
C ILE A 461 -3.80 9.21 -17.03
N LEU A 462 -3.71 10.54 -16.88
CA LEU A 462 -3.82 11.23 -15.59
C LEU A 462 -5.07 12.10 -15.59
N ALA A 463 -5.97 11.88 -14.64
CA ALA A 463 -7.24 12.58 -14.53
C ALA A 463 -7.41 13.27 -13.17
N ASP A 464 -7.68 14.57 -13.18
CA ASP A 464 -7.99 15.36 -11.97
C ASP A 464 -6.88 15.34 -10.88
N LEU A 465 -5.61 15.30 -11.30
CA LEU A 465 -4.45 15.22 -10.40
C LEU A 465 -3.71 16.56 -10.22
N ASP A 466 -3.11 16.76 -9.06
CA ASP A 466 -2.13 17.83 -8.82
C ASP A 466 -0.71 17.37 -9.24
N LEU A 467 -0.20 18.00 -10.29
CA LEU A 467 1.11 17.75 -10.89
C LEU A 467 2.13 18.84 -10.53
N SER A 468 1.81 19.75 -9.60
CA SER A 468 2.69 20.86 -9.17
C SER A 468 4.07 20.41 -8.71
N GLY A 469 4.14 19.28 -8.00
CA GLY A 469 5.39 18.67 -7.52
C GLY A 469 5.93 17.53 -8.39
N CYS A 470 5.33 17.26 -9.55
CA CYS A 470 5.66 16.07 -10.34
C CYS A 470 6.97 16.22 -11.12
N LEU A 471 7.83 15.21 -11.02
CA LEU A 471 9.07 15.10 -11.79
C LEU A 471 8.84 14.35 -13.12
N PHE A 472 9.15 14.98 -14.24
CA PHE A 472 8.96 14.49 -15.61
C PHE A 472 10.27 14.23 -16.38
N ALA A 473 11.39 14.76 -15.90
CA ALA A 473 12.69 14.63 -16.56
C ALA A 473 13.11 13.16 -16.60
N GLY A 474 13.31 12.63 -17.81
CA GLY A 474 13.66 11.22 -18.04
C GLY A 474 12.47 10.31 -18.35
N THR A 475 11.26 10.85 -18.47
CA THR A 475 10.09 10.13 -19.00
C THR A 475 10.18 9.97 -20.53
N VAL A 476 9.83 8.79 -21.03
CA VAL A 476 9.81 8.45 -22.47
C VAL A 476 8.40 8.66 -23.02
N HIS A 477 8.26 9.05 -24.29
CA HIS A 477 6.98 9.34 -24.96
C HIS A 477 6.08 10.31 -24.18
N LEU A 478 6.66 11.29 -23.48
CA LEU A 478 5.91 12.29 -22.71
C LEU A 478 4.95 13.11 -23.58
N ASP A 479 5.16 13.14 -24.91
CA ASP A 479 4.25 13.76 -25.86
C ASP A 479 2.95 12.98 -26.10
N GLN A 480 2.87 11.72 -25.67
CA GLN A 480 1.68 10.88 -25.76
C GLN A 480 0.91 10.77 -24.43
N LEU A 481 1.39 11.44 -23.38
CA LEU A 481 0.71 11.51 -22.09
C LEU A 481 -0.68 12.15 -22.24
N ARG A 482 -1.71 11.49 -21.75
CA ARG A 482 -3.07 12.06 -21.72
C ARG A 482 -3.35 12.69 -20.36
N LEU A 483 -3.74 13.95 -20.40
CA LEU A 483 -4.19 14.70 -19.23
C LEU A 483 -5.67 15.01 -19.41
N GLU A 484 -6.49 14.47 -18.51
CA GLU A 484 -7.94 14.64 -18.51
C GLU A 484 -8.38 15.42 -17.26
N GLY A 485 -9.53 16.09 -17.35
CA GLY A 485 -10.08 16.87 -16.24
C GLY A 485 -9.19 18.04 -15.78
N ALA A 486 -9.23 18.32 -14.48
CA ALA A 486 -8.61 19.48 -13.85
C ALA A 486 -7.17 19.21 -13.37
N CYS A 487 -6.28 18.79 -14.27
CA CYS A 487 -4.86 18.62 -13.92
C CYS A 487 -4.16 19.98 -13.65
N THR A 488 -3.60 20.15 -12.44
CA THR A 488 -2.95 21.40 -12.02
C THR A 488 -1.43 21.32 -12.04
N PHE A 489 -0.77 22.44 -12.29
CA PHE A 489 0.69 22.59 -12.28
C PHE A 489 1.03 23.81 -11.43
N ASP A 490 2.26 23.87 -10.91
CA ASP A 490 2.72 25.04 -10.19
C ASP A 490 2.92 26.23 -11.13
N THR A 491 3.05 27.42 -10.56
CA THR A 491 3.16 28.68 -11.31
C THR A 491 4.40 29.46 -10.93
N ALA A 492 4.91 30.24 -11.89
CA ALA A 492 6.02 31.13 -11.62
C ALA A 492 5.66 32.16 -10.52
N PRO A 493 6.59 32.50 -9.61
CA PRO A 493 6.32 33.38 -8.48
C PRO A 493 5.73 34.73 -8.91
N PRO A 494 4.57 35.13 -8.39
CA PRO A 494 3.82 36.29 -8.90
C PRO A 494 4.43 37.65 -8.52
N ALA A 495 5.36 37.68 -7.55
CA ALA A 495 5.86 38.90 -6.96
C ALA A 495 6.79 39.71 -7.89
N VAL A 496 6.73 41.04 -7.74
CA VAL A 496 7.67 41.98 -8.37
C VAL A 496 8.94 42.00 -7.53
N HIS A 497 10.05 41.57 -8.12
CA HIS A 497 11.32 41.44 -7.42
C HIS A 497 12.28 42.54 -7.84
N TRP A 498 12.86 43.23 -6.86
CA TRP A 498 13.85 44.26 -7.11
C TRP A 498 15.25 43.65 -7.17
N ARG A 499 15.82 43.58 -8.38
CA ARG A 499 17.24 43.20 -8.53
C ARG A 499 18.07 44.47 -8.63
N ARG A 500 18.67 44.87 -7.50
CA ARG A 500 19.55 46.04 -7.30
C ARG A 500 18.90 47.41 -7.57
N TRP A 501 18.26 47.64 -8.73
CA TRP A 501 17.57 48.89 -9.08
C TRP A 501 16.42 48.75 -10.10
N LEU A 502 16.21 47.56 -10.71
CA LEU A 502 15.16 47.32 -11.70
C LEU A 502 14.09 46.34 -11.15
N PRO A 503 12.79 46.67 -11.27
CA PRO A 503 11.73 45.73 -10.96
C PRO A 503 11.65 44.65 -12.05
N VAL A 504 11.83 43.39 -11.65
CA VAL A 504 11.69 42.21 -12.50
C VAL A 504 10.45 41.45 -12.05
N ARG A 505 9.45 41.36 -12.93
CA ARG A 505 8.25 40.55 -12.72
C ARG A 505 8.34 39.29 -13.57
N PHE A 506 8.19 38.12 -12.94
CA PHE A 506 8.07 36.88 -13.70
C PHE A 506 6.74 36.83 -14.44
N THR A 507 6.77 36.15 -15.59
CA THR A 507 5.56 35.87 -16.35
C THR A 507 4.76 34.81 -15.60
N ALA A 508 3.53 35.13 -15.18
CA ALA A 508 2.60 34.12 -14.69
C ALA A 508 2.36 33.09 -15.80
N ARG A 509 2.72 31.84 -15.52
CA ARG A 509 2.63 30.67 -16.40
C ARG A 509 2.70 29.40 -15.56
N ARG A 510 2.27 28.27 -16.13
CA ARG A 510 2.56 26.93 -15.59
C ARG A 510 4.05 26.60 -15.69
N VAL A 511 4.60 26.00 -14.64
CA VAL A 511 6.02 25.67 -14.51
C VAL A 511 6.19 24.26 -13.97
N LEU A 512 7.20 23.55 -14.48
CA LEU A 512 7.58 22.22 -13.99
C LEU A 512 8.29 22.31 -12.63
N ALA A 513 8.06 21.32 -11.76
CA ALA A 513 8.73 21.21 -10.46
C ALA A 513 10.26 21.29 -10.59
N GLU A 514 10.83 20.64 -11.62
CA GLU A 514 12.27 20.68 -11.83
C GLU A 514 12.81 22.06 -12.21
N GLU A 515 12.00 22.93 -12.83
CA GLU A 515 12.42 24.31 -13.06
C GLU A 515 12.43 25.11 -11.75
N HIS A 516 11.46 24.88 -10.85
CA HIS A 516 11.48 25.46 -9.49
C HIS A 516 12.78 25.08 -8.79
N HIS A 517 13.10 23.79 -8.79
CA HIS A 517 14.32 23.24 -8.21
C HIS A 517 15.60 23.86 -8.79
N TRP A 518 15.68 23.96 -10.13
CA TRP A 518 16.83 24.54 -10.82
C TRP A 518 17.00 26.03 -10.49
N ARG A 519 15.91 26.81 -10.48
CA ARG A 519 15.96 28.24 -10.16
C ARG A 519 16.29 28.51 -8.69
N ALA A 520 15.75 27.70 -7.79
CA ALA A 520 16.05 27.77 -6.37
C ALA A 520 17.54 27.46 -6.09
N SER A 521 18.16 26.60 -6.91
CA SER A 521 19.59 26.25 -6.77
C SER A 521 20.58 27.32 -7.28
N ARG A 522 20.11 28.37 -7.96
CA ARG A 522 21.00 29.39 -8.55
C ARG A 522 21.50 30.43 -7.53
N PRO A 523 22.74 30.95 -7.67
CA PRO A 523 23.22 32.06 -6.86
C PRO A 523 22.33 33.29 -7.02
N GLY A 524 21.75 33.79 -5.92
CA GLY A 524 20.79 34.89 -5.94
C GLY A 524 19.36 34.46 -6.35
N ALA A 525 18.98 33.21 -6.04
CA ALA A 525 17.63 32.70 -6.22
C ALA A 525 16.58 33.64 -5.59
N VAL A 526 15.48 33.80 -6.32
CA VAL A 526 14.36 34.63 -5.88
C VAL A 526 13.48 33.83 -4.91
N ARG A 527 13.03 34.45 -3.82
CA ARG A 527 12.12 33.80 -2.86
C ARG A 527 10.80 33.45 -3.55
N GLY A 528 10.33 32.22 -3.37
CA GLY A 528 9.09 31.69 -3.98
C GLY A 528 9.29 30.61 -5.03
N TRP A 529 10.54 30.28 -5.40
CA TRP A 529 10.84 29.03 -6.12
C TRP A 529 11.06 27.90 -5.12
N ASP A 530 10.44 26.75 -5.35
CA ASP A 530 10.55 25.59 -4.47
C ASP A 530 11.90 24.89 -4.58
N VAL A 531 12.39 24.42 -3.45
CA VAL A 531 13.69 23.75 -3.35
C VAL A 531 13.50 22.26 -3.61
N ALA A 532 14.45 21.67 -4.34
CA ALA A 532 14.48 20.23 -4.58
C ALA A 532 14.40 19.44 -3.27
N VAL A 533 13.43 18.53 -3.19
CA VAL A 533 13.40 17.50 -2.14
C VAL A 533 14.56 16.52 -2.39
N LEU A 534 15.13 15.96 -1.30
CA LEU A 534 16.19 14.94 -1.38
C LEU A 534 15.80 13.81 -2.35
N GLY A 535 16.65 13.56 -3.36
CA GLY A 535 16.44 12.49 -4.36
C GLY A 535 15.77 12.93 -5.67
N ALA A 536 15.29 14.17 -5.79
CA ALA A 536 14.63 14.68 -7.01
C ALA A 536 15.54 14.72 -8.26
N GLY A 537 16.86 14.60 -8.09
CA GLY A 537 17.83 14.76 -9.17
C GLY A 537 18.08 16.24 -9.51
N ARG A 538 19.03 16.49 -10.41
CA ARG A 538 19.33 17.84 -10.92
C ARG A 538 19.05 17.87 -12.41
N ALA A 539 17.97 18.52 -12.80
CA ALA A 539 17.66 18.78 -14.21
C ALA A 539 18.10 20.18 -14.60
N GLY A 540 18.95 20.28 -15.62
CA GLY A 540 19.39 21.56 -16.19
C GLY A 540 18.50 22.03 -17.34
N PRO A 541 18.70 23.27 -17.85
CA PRO A 541 17.91 23.82 -18.96
C PRO A 541 17.94 22.96 -20.24
N VAL A 542 19.09 22.35 -20.52
CA VAL A 542 19.29 21.43 -21.67
C VAL A 542 18.35 20.23 -21.57
N GLN A 543 18.14 19.69 -20.37
CA GLN A 543 17.27 18.54 -20.12
C GLN A 543 15.79 18.94 -20.04
N LEU A 544 15.49 20.14 -19.52
CA LEU A 544 14.12 20.61 -19.37
C LEU A 544 13.49 21.11 -20.68
N ALA A 545 14.27 21.64 -21.63
CA ALA A 545 13.71 22.12 -22.90
C ALA A 545 12.97 21.01 -23.69
N PRO A 546 13.51 19.79 -23.86
CA PRO A 546 12.77 18.67 -24.44
C PRO A 546 11.50 18.28 -23.67
N VAL A 547 11.54 18.32 -22.33
CA VAL A 547 10.38 17.99 -21.48
C VAL A 547 9.24 18.99 -21.71
N TYR A 548 9.55 20.28 -21.71
CA TYR A 548 8.59 21.34 -22.06
C TYR A 548 8.01 21.17 -23.47
N ARG A 549 8.84 20.80 -24.45
CA ARG A 549 8.39 20.56 -25.83
C ARG A 549 7.42 19.38 -25.91
N ALA A 550 7.74 18.28 -25.23
CA ALA A 550 6.92 17.08 -25.24
C ALA A 550 5.55 17.35 -24.59
N LEU A 551 5.53 17.99 -23.42
CA LEU A 551 4.28 18.40 -22.75
C LEU A 551 3.48 19.39 -23.58
N ARG A 552 4.13 20.37 -24.24
CA ARG A 552 3.43 21.25 -25.18
C ARG A 552 2.68 20.44 -26.23
N LYS A 553 3.35 19.47 -26.87
CA LYS A 553 2.75 18.64 -27.91
C LYS A 553 1.56 17.83 -27.37
N ALA A 554 1.69 17.24 -26.18
CA ALA A 554 0.57 16.55 -25.52
C ALA A 554 -0.65 17.48 -25.31
N PHE A 555 -0.43 18.72 -24.89
CA PHE A 555 -1.51 19.72 -24.74
C PHE A 555 -2.10 20.17 -26.08
N GLU A 556 -1.28 20.32 -27.13
CA GLU A 556 -1.73 20.63 -28.50
C GLU A 556 -2.61 19.50 -29.05
N ASP A 557 -2.18 18.25 -28.88
CA ASP A 557 -2.93 17.05 -29.28
C ASP A 557 -4.26 16.93 -28.50
N GLY A 558 -4.26 17.34 -27.23
CA GLY A 558 -5.47 17.48 -26.39
C GLY A 558 -6.34 18.72 -26.66
N LYS A 559 -6.00 19.55 -27.66
CA LYS A 559 -6.68 20.83 -28.00
C LYS A 559 -6.72 21.85 -26.87
N HIS A 560 -5.81 21.77 -25.90
CA HIS A 560 -5.67 22.72 -24.80
C HIS A 560 -4.64 23.82 -25.13
N GLU A 561 -5.01 24.70 -26.08
CA GLU A 561 -4.18 25.80 -26.59
C GLU A 561 -3.63 26.76 -25.51
N PRO A 562 -4.39 27.14 -24.44
CA PRO A 562 -3.84 27.96 -23.36
C PRO A 562 -2.69 27.30 -22.61
N GLY A 563 -2.81 26.01 -22.31
CA GLY A 563 -1.78 25.25 -21.61
C GLY A 563 -0.53 25.08 -22.47
N ALA A 564 -0.71 24.70 -23.74
CA ALA A 564 0.38 24.58 -24.71
C ALA A 564 1.23 25.86 -24.81
N ALA A 565 0.60 27.03 -24.77
CA ALA A 565 1.32 28.30 -24.86
C ALA A 565 2.22 28.59 -23.65
N ASP A 566 1.83 28.15 -22.44
CA ASP A 566 2.66 28.28 -21.24
C ASP A 566 3.90 27.38 -21.33
N PHE A 567 3.73 26.12 -21.78
CA PHE A 567 4.85 25.20 -21.99
C PHE A 567 5.78 25.65 -23.13
N TYR A 568 5.26 26.27 -24.19
CA TYR A 568 6.09 26.91 -25.23
C TYR A 568 6.96 28.02 -24.65
N TYR A 569 6.38 28.87 -23.81
CA TYR A 569 7.13 29.95 -23.15
C TYR A 569 8.20 29.38 -22.20
N GLY A 570 7.92 28.25 -21.53
CA GLY A 570 8.88 27.45 -20.75
C GLY A 570 10.05 26.92 -21.59
N GLU A 571 9.75 26.25 -22.72
CA GLU A 571 10.75 25.72 -23.66
C GLU A 571 11.73 26.80 -24.12
N MET A 572 11.21 27.93 -24.59
CA MET A 572 12.04 29.04 -25.09
C MET A 572 12.92 29.65 -24.00
N GLU A 573 12.44 29.67 -22.76
CA GLU A 573 13.23 30.16 -21.64
C GLU A 573 14.34 29.18 -21.25
N MET A 574 14.08 27.88 -21.25
CA MET A 574 15.10 26.88 -21.02
C MET A 574 16.18 26.94 -22.10
N ARG A 575 15.80 27.05 -23.39
CA ARG A 575 16.76 27.26 -24.49
C ARG A 575 17.60 28.52 -24.31
N ARG A 576 17.01 29.64 -23.88
CA ARG A 576 17.76 30.87 -23.63
C ARG A 576 18.84 30.69 -22.55
N HIS A 577 18.57 29.87 -21.54
CA HIS A 577 19.50 29.58 -20.43
C HIS A 577 20.35 28.31 -20.66
N ALA A 578 20.20 27.65 -21.80
CA ALA A 578 20.97 26.46 -22.14
C ALA A 578 22.38 26.85 -22.62
N ASP A 579 23.37 26.10 -22.15
CA ASP A 579 24.78 26.39 -22.38
C ASP A 579 25.29 25.86 -23.73
N ASP A 580 24.55 24.94 -24.35
CA ASP A 580 24.83 24.27 -25.62
C ASP A 580 24.51 25.13 -26.86
N ILE A 581 23.73 26.19 -26.71
CA ILE A 581 23.31 27.07 -27.81
C ILE A 581 24.37 28.14 -28.13
N PRO A 582 24.69 28.39 -29.43
CA PRO A 582 25.58 29.47 -29.84
C PRO A 582 25.16 30.85 -29.31
N ARG A 583 26.14 31.72 -29.05
CA ARG A 583 25.87 33.08 -28.53
C ARG A 583 24.95 33.92 -29.43
N SER A 584 25.01 33.72 -30.75
CA SER A 584 24.14 34.40 -31.72
C SER A 584 22.67 34.00 -31.58
N GLU A 585 22.39 32.70 -31.45
CA GLU A 585 21.03 32.18 -31.25
C GLU A 585 20.50 32.56 -29.86
N ARG A 586 21.34 32.53 -28.82
CA ARG A 586 20.97 33.06 -27.49
C ARG A 586 20.63 34.55 -27.57
N GLY A 587 21.38 35.32 -28.35
CA GLY A 587 21.11 36.73 -28.62
C GLY A 587 19.75 36.93 -29.29
N LEU A 588 19.44 36.11 -30.31
CA LEU A 588 18.15 36.12 -31.02
C LEU A 588 16.98 35.75 -30.10
N LEU A 589 17.12 34.72 -29.26
CA LEU A 589 16.09 34.36 -28.27
C LEU A 589 15.90 35.47 -27.24
N THR A 590 16.97 36.17 -26.88
CA THR A 590 16.91 37.29 -25.93
C THR A 590 16.20 38.50 -26.54
N SER A 591 16.47 38.85 -27.79
CA SER A 591 15.75 39.91 -28.50
C SER A 591 14.29 39.54 -28.74
N TYR A 592 13.99 38.30 -29.12
CA TYR A 592 12.62 37.82 -29.29
C TYR A 592 11.81 37.84 -27.97
N TRP A 593 12.44 37.49 -26.84
CA TRP A 593 11.84 37.63 -25.51
C TRP A 593 11.58 39.10 -25.14
N ALA A 594 12.55 39.98 -25.41
CA ALA A 594 12.47 41.40 -25.05
C ALA A 594 11.39 42.14 -25.86
N LEU A 595 11.29 41.84 -27.17
CA LEU A 595 10.37 42.51 -28.09
C LEU A 595 8.92 42.04 -27.93
N SER A 596 8.68 40.72 -27.83
CA SER A 596 7.32 40.16 -27.91
C SER A 596 6.99 39.13 -26.82
N GLY A 597 7.93 38.84 -25.91
CA GLY A 597 7.75 37.76 -24.93
C GLY A 597 7.58 36.41 -25.61
N TYR A 598 8.41 36.12 -26.61
CA TYR A 598 8.31 34.93 -27.47
C TYR A 598 7.01 34.89 -28.29
N GLY A 599 6.52 36.04 -28.77
CA GLY A 599 5.33 36.11 -29.63
C GLY A 599 4.00 35.87 -28.91
N LEU A 600 4.00 35.90 -27.57
CA LEU A 600 2.80 35.67 -26.76
C LEU A 600 2.25 36.95 -26.10
N ARG A 601 2.97 38.08 -26.17
CA ARG A 601 2.60 39.32 -25.48
C ARG A 601 2.50 40.50 -26.43
N ALA A 602 1.29 40.76 -26.91
CA ALA A 602 0.99 41.90 -27.78
C ALA A 602 1.34 43.25 -27.13
N SER A 603 1.15 43.39 -25.81
CA SER A 603 1.46 44.65 -25.10
C SER A 603 2.93 45.04 -25.16
N ARG A 604 3.86 44.08 -25.12
CA ARG A 604 5.30 44.36 -25.27
C ARG A 604 5.63 44.79 -26.70
N ALA A 605 5.08 44.09 -27.69
CA ALA A 605 5.30 44.41 -29.10
C ALA A 605 4.72 45.79 -29.46
N LEU A 606 3.51 46.11 -28.96
CA LEU A 606 2.88 47.43 -29.14
C LEU A 606 3.65 48.55 -28.42
N ALA A 607 4.19 48.29 -27.22
CA ALA A 607 5.02 49.27 -26.52
C ALA A 607 6.32 49.56 -27.29
N TRP A 608 6.98 48.53 -27.81
CA TRP A 608 8.15 48.69 -28.68
C TRP A 608 7.81 49.37 -30.00
N LEU A 609 6.64 49.08 -30.58
CA LEU A 609 6.14 49.77 -31.77
C LEU A 609 5.95 51.26 -31.49
N GLY A 610 5.28 51.61 -30.40
CA GLY A 610 5.10 53.01 -29.99
C GLY A 610 6.43 53.72 -29.72
N ALA A 611 7.38 53.05 -29.06
CA ALA A 611 8.72 53.61 -28.81
C ALA A 611 9.53 53.78 -30.11
N ALA A 612 9.46 52.82 -31.03
CA ALA A 612 10.10 52.91 -32.34
C ALA A 612 9.49 54.04 -33.17
N MET A 613 8.17 54.14 -33.24
CA MET A 613 7.48 55.23 -33.93
C MET A 613 7.84 56.60 -33.34
N LEU A 614 7.89 56.71 -32.00
CA LEU A 614 8.31 57.95 -31.34
C LEU A 614 9.75 58.32 -31.69
N LEU A 615 10.66 57.33 -31.71
CA LEU A 615 12.05 57.54 -32.12
C LEU A 615 12.15 57.97 -33.59
N THR A 616 11.41 57.31 -34.50
CA THR A 616 11.34 57.66 -35.92
C THR A 616 10.85 59.10 -36.10
N ILE A 617 9.79 59.49 -35.40
CA ILE A 617 9.25 60.85 -35.39
C ILE A 617 10.33 61.85 -34.94
N LEU A 618 11.00 61.60 -33.81
CA LEU A 618 12.05 62.50 -33.30
C LEU A 618 13.23 62.62 -34.27
N LEU A 619 13.65 61.52 -34.90
CA LEU A 619 14.74 61.52 -35.89
C LEU A 619 14.34 62.22 -37.19
N LEU A 620 13.10 62.05 -37.65
CA LEU A 620 12.56 62.75 -38.83
C LEU A 620 12.43 64.25 -38.58
N MET A 621 11.99 64.66 -37.39
CA MET A 621 11.96 66.06 -36.98
C MET A 621 13.36 66.68 -36.92
N ALA A 622 14.33 65.93 -36.37
CA ALA A 622 15.69 66.42 -36.21
C ALA A 622 16.47 66.49 -37.53
N PHE A 623 16.30 65.51 -38.42
CA PHE A 623 17.17 65.33 -39.59
C PHE A 623 16.46 64.94 -40.89
N GLY A 624 15.23 64.41 -40.83
CA GLY A 624 14.61 63.74 -41.98
C GLY A 624 13.75 64.60 -42.89
N LEU A 625 13.07 65.62 -42.33
CA LEU A 625 12.25 66.55 -43.13
C LEU A 625 13.13 67.65 -43.74
N ALA A 626 12.94 67.95 -45.02
CA ALA A 626 13.62 69.07 -45.68
C ALA A 626 13.31 70.42 -44.99
N GLN A 627 14.27 71.36 -45.04
CA GLN A 627 14.09 72.69 -44.47
C GLN A 627 13.04 73.52 -45.21
N ASP A 628 12.99 73.40 -46.55
CA ASP A 628 12.04 74.05 -47.44
C ASP A 628 11.54 73.03 -48.49
N THR A 629 10.30 73.18 -48.98
CA THR A 629 9.81 72.35 -50.10
C THR A 629 10.64 72.67 -51.35
N PRO A 630 11.32 71.70 -51.98
CA PRO A 630 12.16 71.95 -53.14
C PRO A 630 11.33 72.61 -54.25
N LYS A 631 11.76 73.78 -54.71
CA LYS A 631 11.06 74.54 -55.75
C LYS A 631 11.20 73.77 -57.07
N GLN A 632 10.09 73.36 -57.66
CA GLN A 632 10.11 72.77 -59.00
C GLN A 632 10.20 73.90 -60.03
N THR A 633 11.36 74.03 -60.67
CA THR A 633 11.55 74.95 -61.80
C THR A 633 11.34 74.19 -63.09
N ALA A 634 10.23 74.48 -63.79
CA ALA A 634 9.96 73.94 -65.12
C ALA A 634 10.55 74.88 -66.17
N THR A 635 11.68 74.50 -66.76
CA THR A 635 12.26 75.18 -67.92
C THR A 635 11.83 74.46 -69.20
N GLY A 636 11.25 75.20 -70.15
CA GLY A 636 10.74 74.64 -71.41
C GLY A 636 11.37 75.32 -72.61
N THR A 637 11.80 74.53 -73.59
CA THR A 637 12.38 75.03 -74.84
C THR A 637 11.32 74.95 -75.95
N VAL A 638 10.93 76.09 -76.52
CA VAL A 638 9.92 76.16 -77.59
C VAL A 638 10.61 76.30 -78.96
N PRO A 639 10.47 75.34 -79.90
CA PRO A 639 11.05 75.47 -81.23
C PRO A 639 10.29 76.49 -82.10
N ALA A 640 11.03 77.31 -82.87
CA ALA A 640 10.49 78.44 -83.63
C ALA A 640 9.51 78.09 -84.79
N GLY A 641 9.26 76.80 -85.06
CA GLY A 641 8.39 76.33 -86.14
C GLY A 641 7.04 75.73 -85.70
N GLY A 642 6.75 75.68 -84.40
CA GLY A 642 5.56 74.98 -83.89
C GLY A 642 5.73 73.46 -83.89
N GLY A 643 5.83 72.89 -82.69
CA GLY A 643 6.08 71.47 -82.46
C GLY A 643 6.23 71.17 -80.97
N LYS A 644 6.30 69.88 -80.63
CA LYS A 644 6.24 69.34 -79.26
C LYS A 644 7.18 70.08 -78.30
N VAL A 645 6.62 70.69 -77.25
CA VAL A 645 7.37 71.35 -76.17
C VAL A 645 7.86 70.31 -75.19
N THR A 646 9.16 70.28 -74.94
CA THR A 646 9.77 69.44 -73.91
C THR A 646 10.02 70.31 -72.68
N PHE A 647 9.42 69.93 -71.55
CA PHE A 647 9.67 70.54 -70.25
C PHE A 647 10.70 69.70 -69.50
N GLU A 648 11.81 70.33 -69.11
CA GLU A 648 12.77 69.76 -68.17
C GLU A 648 12.41 70.32 -66.79
N ILE A 649 11.99 69.43 -65.89
CA ILE A 649 11.64 69.79 -64.51
C ILE A 649 12.85 69.41 -63.65
N ASP A 650 13.70 70.38 -63.36
CA ASP A 650 14.78 70.21 -62.39
C ASP A 650 14.22 70.38 -60.98
N LYS A 651 14.58 69.43 -60.10
CA LYS A 651 14.19 69.42 -58.68
C LYS A 651 15.43 69.52 -57.83
N ASP A 652 15.53 70.58 -57.03
CA ASP A 652 16.63 70.76 -56.08
C ASP A 652 16.65 69.66 -55.02
N ASP A 653 17.85 69.21 -54.63
CA ASP A 653 18.02 68.20 -53.59
C ASP A 653 17.63 68.75 -52.21
N PRO A 654 16.82 68.02 -51.42
CA PRO A 654 16.35 68.47 -50.11
C PRO A 654 17.48 68.61 -49.09
N GLN A 655 17.63 69.81 -48.51
CA GLN A 655 18.68 70.14 -47.55
C GLN A 655 18.32 69.88 -46.09
N ASN A 656 19.34 69.52 -45.30
CA ASN A 656 19.22 69.26 -43.85
C ASN A 656 18.90 70.55 -43.06
N PRO A 657 18.07 70.45 -42.01
CA PRO A 657 17.64 71.61 -41.24
C PRO A 657 18.75 72.23 -40.37
N THR A 658 18.98 73.52 -40.56
CA THR A 658 19.96 74.33 -39.83
C THR A 658 19.42 75.01 -38.56
N GLY A 659 18.09 75.09 -38.37
CA GLY A 659 17.41 75.64 -37.16
C GLY A 659 15.95 75.17 -37.00
N ASN A 660 15.34 75.39 -35.82
CA ASN A 660 13.95 75.02 -35.46
C ASN A 660 13.55 73.56 -35.78
N ARG A 661 14.24 72.61 -35.12
CA ARG A 661 14.08 71.17 -35.33
C ARG A 661 12.86 70.55 -34.64
N PHE A 662 12.39 71.13 -33.54
CA PHE A 662 11.27 70.61 -32.75
C PHE A 662 10.07 71.57 -32.73
N THR A 663 9.28 71.59 -33.81
CA THR A 663 8.07 72.41 -33.95
C THR A 663 6.83 71.55 -34.19
N GLY A 664 5.64 72.05 -33.85
CA GLY A 664 4.38 71.31 -34.01
C GLY A 664 4.07 70.90 -35.46
N GLU A 665 4.40 71.75 -36.44
CA GLU A 665 4.19 71.45 -37.86
C GLU A 665 5.08 70.32 -38.37
N ARG A 666 6.34 70.25 -37.91
CA ARG A 666 7.24 69.15 -38.25
C ARG A 666 6.83 67.86 -37.55
N PHE A 667 6.29 67.95 -36.33
CA PHE A 667 5.72 66.79 -35.64
C PHE A 667 4.57 66.19 -36.47
N GLU A 668 3.61 67.00 -36.93
CA GLU A 668 2.50 66.52 -37.75
C GLU A 668 2.96 65.90 -39.08
N LYS A 669 3.91 66.53 -39.78
CA LYS A 669 4.52 65.96 -41.00
C LYS A 669 5.24 64.65 -40.71
N SER A 670 6.06 64.58 -39.66
CA SER A 670 6.77 63.35 -39.29
C SER A 670 5.84 62.23 -38.82
N LEU A 671 4.78 62.56 -38.08
CA LEU A 671 3.75 61.62 -37.66
C LEU A 671 3.01 61.04 -38.87
N ASN A 672 2.65 61.88 -39.85
CA ASN A 672 2.03 61.42 -41.09
C ASN A 672 2.98 60.53 -41.91
N VAL A 673 4.28 60.85 -41.98
CA VAL A 673 5.28 60.00 -42.64
C VAL A 673 5.39 58.65 -41.93
N THR A 674 5.51 58.63 -40.61
CA THR A 674 5.63 57.40 -39.81
C THR A 674 4.35 56.55 -39.86
N LEU A 675 3.15 57.14 -39.75
CA LEU A 675 1.90 56.37 -39.86
C LEU A 675 1.71 55.79 -41.27
N ASN A 676 2.01 56.58 -42.29
CA ASN A 676 1.92 56.12 -43.67
C ASN A 676 3.00 55.10 -44.00
N SER A 677 4.19 55.14 -43.42
CA SER A 677 5.23 54.13 -43.65
C SER A 677 4.92 52.78 -42.98
N VAL A 678 4.21 52.79 -41.85
CA VAL A 678 3.78 51.56 -41.15
C VAL A 678 2.66 50.85 -41.89
N VAL A 679 1.73 51.59 -42.51
CA VAL A 679 0.48 51.03 -43.07
C VAL A 679 0.41 51.08 -44.59
N PHE A 680 1.05 52.05 -45.25
CA PHE A 680 0.93 52.34 -46.69
C PHE A 680 2.29 52.47 -47.40
N ARG A 681 2.29 52.49 -48.74
CA ARG A 681 3.51 52.36 -49.57
C ARG A 681 4.31 53.65 -49.81
N SER A 682 3.76 54.84 -49.56
CA SER A 682 4.50 56.11 -49.70
C SER A 682 3.90 57.25 -48.87
N SER A 683 4.78 58.07 -48.28
CA SER A 683 4.41 59.23 -47.45
C SER A 683 4.24 60.53 -48.25
N GLY A 684 4.65 60.56 -49.52
CA GLY A 684 4.48 61.72 -50.42
C GLY A 684 5.22 63.00 -50.00
N GLN A 685 6.09 62.92 -48.99
CA GLN A 685 6.86 64.04 -48.44
C GLN A 685 8.29 64.06 -49.00
N ASP A 686 8.85 65.25 -49.18
CA ASP A 686 10.25 65.43 -49.58
C ASP A 686 11.17 65.23 -48.37
N LEU A 687 11.91 64.11 -48.38
CA LEU A 687 12.82 63.70 -47.32
C LEU A 687 14.27 63.99 -47.72
N THR A 688 15.08 64.40 -46.75
CA THR A 688 16.55 64.50 -46.91
C THR A 688 17.14 63.10 -47.09
N THR A 689 18.40 62.98 -47.53
CA THR A 689 19.08 61.67 -47.60
C THR A 689 19.02 60.91 -46.27
N ALA A 690 19.20 61.63 -45.14
CA ALA A 690 19.05 61.04 -43.81
C ALA A 690 17.59 60.61 -43.54
N GLY A 691 16.60 61.43 -43.94
CA GLY A 691 15.18 61.11 -43.85
C GLY A 691 14.79 59.86 -44.63
N THR A 692 15.35 59.66 -45.82
CA THR A 692 15.14 58.47 -46.64
C THR A 692 15.68 57.22 -45.95
N TYR A 693 16.87 57.25 -45.35
CA TYR A 693 17.40 56.11 -44.58
C TYR A 693 16.57 55.82 -43.31
N ILE A 694 16.08 56.87 -42.63
CA ILE A 694 15.21 56.73 -41.45
C ILE A 694 13.87 56.09 -41.85
N GLU A 695 13.24 56.57 -42.93
CA GLU A 695 12.00 56.00 -43.45
C GLU A 695 12.20 54.54 -43.91
N MET A 696 13.27 54.23 -44.63
CA MET A 696 13.61 52.85 -45.01
C MET A 696 13.76 51.93 -43.79
N THR A 697 14.37 52.42 -42.71
CA THR A 697 14.54 51.65 -41.47
C THR A 697 13.20 51.44 -40.74
N SER A 698 12.34 52.46 -40.68
CA SER A 698 10.98 52.37 -40.12
C SER A 698 10.12 51.36 -40.91
N ARG A 699 10.19 51.37 -42.25
CA ARG A 699 9.48 50.43 -43.14
C ARG A 699 9.87 48.96 -42.94
N LEU A 700 11.01 48.68 -42.32
CA LEU A 700 11.40 47.33 -41.94
C LEU A 700 10.99 47.01 -40.49
N THR A 701 11.33 47.90 -39.56
CA THR A 701 11.26 47.63 -38.13
C THR A 701 9.84 47.69 -37.58
N GLU A 702 9.05 48.68 -37.97
CA GLU A 702 7.71 48.91 -37.43
C GLU A 702 6.69 47.87 -37.92
N PRO A 703 6.66 47.45 -39.22
CA PRO A 703 5.81 46.34 -39.66
C PRO A 703 6.15 44.99 -39.01
N VAL A 704 7.43 44.73 -38.71
CA VAL A 704 7.83 43.51 -37.97
C VAL A 704 7.26 43.52 -36.55
N LEU A 705 7.33 44.65 -35.85
CA LEU A 705 6.75 44.79 -34.51
C LEU A 705 5.22 44.68 -34.53
N LEU A 706 4.57 45.28 -35.53
CA LEU A 706 3.13 45.13 -35.76
C LEU A 706 2.76 43.67 -36.05
N GLY A 707 3.52 42.98 -36.90
CA GLY A 707 3.35 41.55 -37.19
C GLY A 707 3.48 40.67 -35.95
N LEU A 708 4.46 40.95 -35.09
CA LEU A 708 4.61 40.27 -33.79
C LEU A 708 3.43 40.53 -32.85
N ALA A 709 2.89 41.75 -32.84
CA ALA A 709 1.69 42.09 -32.06
C ALA A 709 0.46 41.33 -32.57
N VAL A 710 0.23 41.30 -33.88
CA VAL A 710 -0.88 40.56 -34.51
C VAL A 710 -0.77 39.06 -34.23
N LEU A 711 0.44 38.48 -34.34
CA LEU A 711 0.68 37.07 -34.03
C LEU A 711 0.38 36.74 -32.57
N ALA A 712 0.76 37.62 -31.64
CA ALA A 712 0.43 37.47 -30.23
C ALA A 712 -1.07 37.60 -29.95
N VAL A 713 -1.79 38.49 -30.64
CA VAL A 713 -3.26 38.59 -30.53
C VAL A 713 -3.94 37.34 -31.09
N ARG A 714 -3.52 36.85 -32.26
CA ARG A 714 -4.05 35.61 -32.85
C ARG A 714 -3.88 34.43 -31.90
N ASN A 715 -2.69 34.29 -31.31
CA ASN A 715 -2.43 33.25 -30.33
C ASN A 715 -3.32 33.41 -29.09
N ARG A 716 -3.63 34.65 -28.66
CA ARG A 716 -4.54 34.90 -27.53
C ARG A 716 -6.01 34.60 -27.86
N VAL A 717 -6.45 34.76 -29.11
CA VAL A 717 -7.82 34.44 -29.54
C VAL A 717 -8.03 32.93 -29.74
N LYS A 718 -6.95 32.19 -30.04
CA LYS A 718 -6.96 30.72 -30.07
C LYS A 718 -6.99 30.07 -28.69
N ARG A 719 -6.53 30.79 -27.66
CA ARG A 719 -6.66 30.42 -26.26
C ARG A 719 -8.09 30.64 -25.80
#